data_AF-A0A7Y5GBP1-F1
#
_entry.id   AF-A0A7Y5GBP1-F1
#
_cell.length_a   1.000
_cell.length_b   1.000
_cell.length_c   1.000
_cell.angle_alpha   90.00
_cell.angle_beta   90.00
_cell.angle_gamma   90.00
#
_symmetry.space_group_name_H-M   'P 1'
#
loop_
_entity.id
_entity.type
_entity.pdbx_description
1 polymer ?
#
loop_
_entity_poly.entity_id
_entity_poly.type
_entity_poly.pdbx_seq_one_letter_code
_entity_poly.pdbx_strand_id
1 'polypeptide(L)'
;MREWFTPLIVCFAVAAAAQDVGMGRRQGSGKRFEEPYTLNVQTPHVKWANPLPGGPIKLLAVPSVSEGRTLVELMQRLSLDVTSVTIDSAFDRNKWTMCFGRDYGARAERGDLSLIYSYLEQELASAKHFDTVLLQLNHGWEALTPKSREALLKRVREGAGLVLLRPMENELSPLAPAAAPAPPSRPYNEVEPPSAPAGEWKRVAEHYITRGIPVETFPFEYLEEYAYRPAPGATVLIESAAGRPIAATTSFGKGRIVAFGFQNHGLSWRMPMSAKGFVSDLQWEYYYAMLLRALIYTAGREPQVRFVPSHWRLKTADGVVKRSGTGRPPKSLGTIPGLYFLEQQSASDFEISAIKLGALDRVEQLQSDAGVIREAQTVNVTWSAEKPARVELTDGFGRVIARSQGANSTALKAGRPLTHSGFIVVTAGTGSARLPVQFAASSREWSDYEVIMPWYGPGSYQPWIPALDEQFRQFGLTTLARPDRNFKVIASAGLHDTFGVYAYRNQKYVARKNAYAETKDKKYLTRDVVLQSPDFERNLRRDLEKNLKPLAPLHPLAYYLADESSLTSYTDPFDVDWSPETLAAFRLWLQKEYSSLDALNASWETSFTRWGDVVPMTTEEVQKHGNFAPWTDHRVFMEQDFVRVLGRARDMVREVDPGALASISGTQVPTAHNGCNWYEIDQRMDYLQPYSGGNQDEMHHLFRPGIKLTGFTGYGSTGAAAHEQQWRRLFYGHTGASIFWHYTILNPDLSFSEQGRALSQAFGRIQRGIGRVFMNSRVLEDGVAIHFSMASIRGAWITDGRIRPGVGNVMGSSQAYADLFKRRGAWARQLESDGIQFRFLATPQIENGELDKFKVLILPYSIALSDREARAIEAFAERGGTVYIDEQTGRMDERGHWRKPQLWQGERKGFVRRAVGKIELKAQFEAPRGALVTVRQFGSSRLVGVLPEETARVKAPRTRKVTYDLLRGCKAAAEVGASAESPALFIERDTQIARLSIDSALNLQLVDEKGAPVDRSVVRAEVFDPAGNLVRHYSSNVDVVDGRGKFEISFALNDAAGNWKVRARDVISGLTAEQVVRR
;
A
#
# COMPACT_ATOMS: atom_id res chain seq x y z
N MET A 1 12.32 -18.53 -47.86
CA MET A 1 13.28 -19.56 -47.40
C MET A 1 14.16 -18.91 -46.33
N ARG A 2 14.01 -19.36 -45.08
CA ARG A 2 14.77 -19.05 -43.84
C ARG A 2 14.74 -17.59 -43.33
N GLU A 3 14.03 -17.21 -42.26
CA GLU A 3 13.87 -17.72 -40.89
C GLU A 3 15.02 -17.38 -39.90
N TRP A 4 14.62 -16.60 -38.87
CA TRP A 4 14.97 -16.67 -37.45
C TRP A 4 16.27 -16.01 -36.96
N PHE A 5 16.14 -14.97 -36.12
CA PHE A 5 16.77 -14.83 -34.79
C PHE A 5 16.55 -13.40 -34.24
N THR A 6 15.44 -13.14 -33.56
CA THR A 6 15.38 -12.14 -32.46
C THR A 6 14.09 -12.33 -31.66
N PRO A 7 14.16 -12.98 -30.49
CA PRO A 7 13.45 -12.42 -29.34
C PRO A 7 14.21 -12.71 -28.03
N LEU A 8 14.67 -11.70 -27.27
CA LEU A 8 14.98 -11.83 -25.82
C LEU A 8 15.56 -10.54 -25.21
N ILE A 9 14.82 -9.41 -25.22
CA ILE A 9 15.18 -8.21 -24.41
C ILE A 9 13.97 -7.60 -23.64
N VAL A 10 12.77 -8.22 -23.66
CA VAL A 10 11.56 -7.56 -23.13
C VAL A 10 11.25 -7.85 -21.65
N CYS A 11 11.91 -8.81 -20.98
CA CYS A 11 11.61 -9.12 -19.57
C CYS A 11 12.44 -8.35 -18.51
N PHE A 12 13.45 -7.58 -18.89
CA PHE A 12 14.47 -7.11 -17.93
C PHE A 12 14.37 -5.65 -17.46
N ALA A 13 13.39 -4.87 -17.95
CA ALA A 13 13.25 -3.47 -17.55
C ALA A 13 12.44 -3.25 -16.25
N VAL A 14 11.69 -4.25 -15.78
CA VAL A 14 10.69 -4.04 -14.70
C VAL A 14 11.33 -3.94 -13.30
N ALA A 15 12.45 -4.62 -13.04
CA ALA A 15 13.09 -4.61 -11.72
C ALA A 15 13.93 -3.34 -11.43
N ALA A 16 14.50 -2.70 -12.47
CA ALA A 16 15.17 -1.41 -12.35
C ALA A 16 14.16 -0.23 -12.33
N ALA A 17 12.94 -0.42 -12.85
CA ALA A 17 11.93 0.61 -12.97
C ALA A 17 11.18 0.95 -11.68
N ALA A 18 11.30 0.17 -10.60
CA ALA A 18 10.58 0.48 -9.35
C ALA A 18 11.12 1.74 -8.64
N GLN A 19 12.43 2.01 -8.74
CA GLN A 19 13.03 3.27 -8.28
C GLN A 19 12.97 4.38 -9.35
N ASP A 20 12.59 4.02 -10.58
CA ASP A 20 12.59 4.89 -11.76
C ASP A 20 11.20 4.92 -12.44
N VAL A 21 10.12 4.82 -11.63
CA VAL A 21 8.78 5.29 -12.03
C VAL A 21 8.79 6.82 -12.05
N GLY A 22 9.69 7.38 -12.85
CA GLY A 22 9.88 8.80 -13.00
C GLY A 22 8.59 9.50 -13.45
N MET A 23 8.42 10.72 -12.96
CA MET A 23 7.53 11.71 -13.56
C MET A 23 7.99 11.97 -15.01
N GLY A 24 7.07 11.96 -15.98
CA GLY A 24 7.42 12.04 -17.40
C GLY A 24 6.46 11.26 -18.31
N ARG A 25 6.16 11.84 -19.48
CA ARG A 25 5.22 11.31 -20.45
C ARG A 25 5.68 9.94 -20.96
N ARG A 26 4.79 8.94 -20.91
CA ARG A 26 5.02 7.60 -21.44
C ARG A 26 4.18 7.36 -22.69
N GLN A 27 4.77 6.70 -23.68
CA GLN A 27 4.04 6.28 -24.88
C GLN A 27 3.31 4.98 -24.59
N GLY A 28 1.99 4.95 -24.85
CA GLY A 28 1.17 3.75 -24.71
C GLY A 28 0.98 3.00 -26.02
N SER A 29 0.35 1.84 -25.94
CA SER A 29 0.05 0.95 -27.07
C SER A 29 -0.97 1.48 -28.10
N GLY A 30 -1.55 2.65 -27.86
CA GLY A 30 -2.57 3.27 -28.72
C GLY A 30 -3.98 2.69 -28.56
N LYS A 31 -4.14 1.65 -27.73
CA LYS A 31 -5.46 1.12 -27.34
C LYS A 31 -6.12 2.02 -26.30
N ARG A 32 -7.45 2.01 -26.25
CA ARG A 32 -8.19 2.57 -25.11
C ARG A 32 -7.90 1.73 -23.87
N PHE A 33 -7.48 2.37 -22.78
CA PHE A 33 -7.07 1.68 -21.55
C PHE A 33 -8.23 1.27 -20.65
N GLU A 34 -9.38 1.92 -20.78
CA GLU A 34 -10.49 1.72 -19.85
C GLU A 34 -11.25 0.43 -20.16
N GLU A 35 -11.26 -0.50 -19.20
CA GLU A 35 -12.18 -1.63 -19.23
C GLU A 35 -13.60 -1.20 -18.79
N PRO A 36 -14.66 -1.79 -19.37
CA PRO A 36 -16.02 -1.60 -18.89
C PRO A 36 -16.17 -2.02 -17.42
N TYR A 37 -16.95 -1.26 -16.66
CA TYR A 37 -17.24 -1.58 -15.26
C TYR A 37 -18.07 -2.86 -15.15
N THR A 38 -17.80 -3.65 -14.10
CA THR A 38 -18.47 -4.92 -13.84
C THR A 38 -19.43 -4.81 -12.64
N LEU A 39 -20.35 -5.77 -12.54
CA LEU A 39 -21.28 -5.88 -11.39
C LEU A 39 -20.86 -6.98 -10.40
N ASN A 40 -19.61 -7.47 -10.52
CA ASN A 40 -19.12 -8.64 -9.77
C ASN A 40 -19.06 -8.40 -8.25
N VAL A 41 -18.78 -7.16 -7.83
CA VAL A 41 -18.79 -6.77 -6.42
C VAL A 41 -20.17 -6.20 -6.09
N GLN A 42 -20.98 -6.97 -5.35
CA GLN A 42 -22.33 -6.55 -4.95
C GLN A 42 -22.36 -6.03 -3.52
N THR A 43 -23.15 -4.98 -3.31
CA THR A 43 -23.52 -4.43 -2.01
C THR A 43 -25.00 -4.76 -1.76
N PRO A 44 -25.49 -4.78 -0.51
CA PRO A 44 -26.93 -4.81 -0.25
C PRO A 44 -27.61 -3.61 -0.93
N HIS A 45 -28.68 -3.86 -1.69
CA HIS A 45 -29.37 -2.82 -2.46
C HIS A 45 -30.84 -3.15 -2.70
N VAL A 46 -31.61 -2.12 -3.07
CA VAL A 46 -32.97 -2.29 -3.60
C VAL A 46 -32.92 -2.17 -5.12
N LYS A 47 -33.41 -3.18 -5.84
CA LYS A 47 -33.58 -3.11 -7.30
C LYS A 47 -34.77 -2.23 -7.67
N TRP A 48 -34.60 -0.91 -7.66
CA TRP A 48 -35.69 0.06 -7.84
C TRP A 48 -36.44 -0.04 -9.18
N ALA A 49 -35.72 -0.26 -10.27
CA ALA A 49 -36.30 -0.44 -11.61
C ALA A 49 -35.35 -1.28 -12.48
N ASN A 50 -35.03 -2.48 -12.01
CA ASN A 50 -34.18 -3.43 -12.72
C ASN A 50 -34.83 -4.84 -12.72
N PRO A 51 -35.55 -5.22 -13.79
CA PRO A 51 -35.62 -4.56 -15.10
C PRO A 51 -36.50 -3.29 -15.15
N LEU A 52 -36.13 -2.30 -15.97
CA LEU A 52 -36.95 -1.14 -16.32
C LEU A 52 -37.86 -1.46 -17.52
N PRO A 53 -39.19 -1.21 -17.44
CA PRO A 53 -40.09 -1.36 -18.59
C PRO A 53 -39.68 -0.51 -19.80
N GLY A 54 -39.66 -1.13 -20.99
CA GLY A 54 -39.17 -0.54 -22.23
C GLY A 54 -37.66 -0.71 -22.46
N GLY A 55 -36.97 -1.48 -21.62
CA GLY A 55 -35.55 -1.79 -21.76
C GLY A 55 -34.62 -0.77 -21.10
N PRO A 56 -33.30 -1.05 -21.07
CA PRO A 56 -32.31 -0.24 -20.37
C PRO A 56 -32.19 1.17 -20.96
N ILE A 57 -31.86 2.14 -20.11
CA ILE A 57 -31.49 3.51 -20.53
C ILE A 57 -30.06 3.48 -21.05
N LYS A 58 -29.84 3.98 -22.27
CA LYS A 58 -28.51 4.13 -22.85
C LYS A 58 -27.82 5.37 -22.27
N LEU A 59 -26.85 5.14 -21.38
CA LEU A 59 -26.20 6.16 -20.58
C LEU A 59 -24.74 6.34 -21.00
N LEU A 60 -24.34 7.58 -21.29
CA LEU A 60 -22.92 7.97 -21.24
C LEU A 60 -22.63 8.57 -19.85
N ALA A 61 -21.73 7.96 -19.08
CA ALA A 61 -21.36 8.41 -17.74
C ALA A 61 -19.88 8.77 -17.64
N VAL A 62 -19.58 9.84 -16.90
CA VAL A 62 -18.21 10.31 -16.67
C VAL A 62 -17.86 10.29 -15.17
N PRO A 63 -17.67 9.10 -14.56
CA PRO A 63 -17.28 8.98 -13.15
C PRO A 63 -15.81 9.36 -12.93
N SER A 64 -15.40 9.65 -11.69
CA SER A 64 -13.98 9.71 -11.33
C SER A 64 -13.40 8.30 -11.07
N VAL A 65 -12.07 8.19 -11.03
CA VAL A 65 -11.39 6.95 -10.59
C VAL A 65 -11.73 6.65 -9.13
N SER A 66 -11.78 7.68 -8.28
CA SER A 66 -12.11 7.54 -6.85
C SER A 66 -13.52 7.05 -6.57
N GLU A 67 -14.48 7.37 -7.42
CA GLU A 67 -15.92 7.19 -7.15
C GLU A 67 -16.64 6.49 -8.30
N GLY A 68 -15.90 5.69 -9.08
CA GLY A 68 -16.50 4.81 -10.08
C GLY A 68 -17.54 3.87 -9.49
N ARG A 69 -17.42 3.56 -8.19
CA ARG A 69 -18.35 2.70 -7.49
C ARG A 69 -19.79 3.20 -7.52
N THR A 70 -20.03 4.51 -7.48
CA THR A 70 -21.38 5.08 -7.54
C THR A 70 -22.10 4.68 -8.82
N LEU A 71 -21.40 4.65 -9.96
CA LEU A 71 -22.00 4.23 -11.23
C LEU A 71 -22.47 2.78 -11.17
N VAL A 72 -21.69 1.90 -10.54
CA VAL A 72 -22.06 0.49 -10.29
C VAL A 72 -23.29 0.40 -9.39
N GLU A 73 -23.37 1.22 -8.34
CA GLU A 73 -24.55 1.27 -7.46
C GLU A 73 -25.82 1.68 -8.23
N LEU A 74 -25.71 2.61 -9.19
CA LEU A 74 -26.84 2.97 -10.06
C LEU A 74 -27.21 1.82 -11.00
N MET A 75 -26.23 1.15 -11.61
CA MET A 75 -26.43 -0.01 -12.50
C MET A 75 -27.07 -1.23 -11.80
N GLN A 76 -26.80 -1.43 -10.51
CA GLN A 76 -27.43 -2.50 -9.73
C GLN A 76 -28.91 -2.24 -9.46
N ARG A 77 -29.32 -0.97 -9.45
CA ARG A 77 -30.66 -0.52 -9.04
C ARG A 77 -31.59 -0.20 -10.21
N LEU A 78 -31.03 0.21 -11.36
CA LEU A 78 -31.74 0.59 -12.57
C LEU A 78 -31.16 -0.12 -13.78
N SER A 79 -32.01 -0.54 -14.71
CA SER A 79 -31.54 -1.07 -16.00
C SER A 79 -30.85 0.00 -16.84
N LEU A 80 -29.53 -0.09 -16.92
CA LEU A 80 -28.68 0.83 -17.66
C LEU A 80 -27.82 0.07 -18.67
N ASP A 81 -27.71 0.60 -19.88
CA ASP A 81 -26.73 0.23 -20.90
C ASP A 81 -25.67 1.34 -20.92
N VAL A 82 -24.53 1.09 -20.25
CA VAL A 82 -23.58 2.14 -19.87
C VAL A 82 -22.38 2.17 -20.79
N THR A 83 -22.04 3.38 -21.23
CA THR A 83 -20.71 3.74 -21.75
C THR A 83 -20.04 4.66 -20.74
N SER A 84 -18.85 4.30 -20.27
CA SER A 84 -18.13 5.08 -19.27
C SER A 84 -16.85 5.69 -19.86
N VAL A 85 -16.56 6.93 -19.49
CA VAL A 85 -15.23 7.55 -19.65
C VAL A 85 -14.81 8.05 -18.28
N THR A 86 -13.76 7.48 -17.68
CA THR A 86 -13.41 7.76 -16.29
C THR A 86 -12.45 8.95 -16.22
N ILE A 87 -12.80 10.02 -15.52
CA ILE A 87 -11.94 11.22 -15.42
C ILE A 87 -11.84 11.65 -13.97
N ASP A 88 -10.69 11.42 -13.35
CA ASP A 88 -10.45 11.83 -11.97
C ASP A 88 -9.98 13.29 -11.88
N SER A 89 -10.22 13.97 -10.75
CA SER A 89 -9.78 15.34 -10.51
C SER A 89 -8.27 15.49 -10.26
N ALA A 90 -7.57 14.39 -9.94
CA ALA A 90 -6.12 14.41 -9.76
C ALA A 90 -5.39 13.61 -10.85
N PHE A 91 -4.37 14.25 -11.44
CA PHE A 91 -3.64 13.72 -12.59
C PHE A 91 -2.92 12.39 -12.30
N ASP A 92 -2.45 12.20 -11.07
CA ASP A 92 -1.70 11.00 -10.66
C ASP A 92 -2.60 9.77 -10.55
N ARG A 93 -3.85 9.92 -10.05
CA ARG A 93 -4.85 8.84 -10.10
C ARG A 93 -5.16 8.48 -11.54
N ASN A 94 -5.24 9.47 -12.42
CA ASN A 94 -5.45 9.21 -13.82
C ASN A 94 -4.26 8.49 -14.47
N LYS A 95 -3.02 8.79 -14.06
CA LYS A 95 -1.79 8.23 -14.63
C LYS A 95 -1.55 6.78 -14.24
N TRP A 96 -1.69 6.44 -12.95
CA TRP A 96 -1.21 5.18 -12.38
C TRP A 96 -2.27 4.07 -12.30
N THR A 97 -3.45 4.27 -12.87
CA THR A 97 -4.59 3.36 -12.75
C THR A 97 -5.11 2.95 -14.12
N MET A 98 -5.86 1.84 -14.16
CA MET A 98 -6.53 1.30 -15.35
C MET A 98 -5.60 0.89 -16.52
N CYS A 99 -4.30 1.13 -16.44
CA CYS A 99 -3.29 0.70 -17.42
C CYS A 99 -2.13 0.02 -16.69
N PHE A 100 -1.77 -1.20 -17.10
CA PHE A 100 -0.77 -2.04 -16.44
C PHE A 100 0.19 -2.67 -17.45
N GLY A 101 1.20 -3.40 -16.96
CA GLY A 101 2.26 -3.96 -17.79
C GLY A 101 3.03 -2.86 -18.52
N ARG A 102 3.21 -3.02 -19.84
CA ARG A 102 3.95 -2.06 -20.68
C ARG A 102 3.30 -0.69 -20.78
N ASP A 103 1.99 -0.58 -20.53
CA ASP A 103 1.23 0.66 -20.66
C ASP A 103 1.13 1.42 -19.32
N TYR A 104 1.73 0.90 -18.24
CA TYR A 104 1.68 1.52 -16.91
C TYR A 104 2.24 2.94 -16.90
N GLY A 105 1.40 3.90 -16.52
CA GLY A 105 1.74 5.33 -16.49
C GLY A 105 1.52 6.08 -17.80
N ALA A 106 0.92 5.45 -18.83
CA ALA A 106 0.69 6.08 -20.14
C ALA A 106 -0.63 6.87 -20.24
N ARG A 107 -1.54 6.72 -19.27
CA ARG A 107 -2.91 7.27 -19.33
C ARG A 107 -2.99 8.79 -19.15
N ALA A 108 -2.08 9.39 -18.38
CA ALA A 108 -2.01 10.84 -18.14
C ALA A 108 -0.60 11.30 -17.74
N GLU A 109 -0.35 12.60 -17.82
CA GLU A 109 0.84 13.24 -17.24
C GLU A 109 0.46 14.53 -16.52
N ARG A 110 1.32 15.00 -15.61
CA ARG A 110 1.20 16.31 -14.97
C ARG A 110 1.10 17.40 -16.03
N GLY A 111 -0.04 18.09 -16.06
CA GLY A 111 -0.31 19.13 -17.06
C GLY A 111 -0.91 18.65 -18.37
N ASP A 112 -1.09 17.34 -18.56
CA ASP A 112 -1.62 16.76 -19.80
C ASP A 112 -2.66 15.67 -19.51
N LEU A 113 -3.94 16.03 -19.68
CA LEU A 113 -5.09 15.12 -19.63
C LEU A 113 -5.70 14.89 -21.02
N SER A 114 -5.02 15.30 -22.10
CA SER A 114 -5.58 15.35 -23.46
C SER A 114 -6.07 13.99 -23.95
N LEU A 115 -5.34 12.91 -23.65
CA LEU A 115 -5.72 11.55 -24.03
C LEU A 115 -7.08 11.16 -23.44
N ILE A 116 -7.29 11.41 -22.14
CA ILE A 116 -8.52 11.02 -21.45
C ILE A 116 -9.71 11.84 -21.96
N TYR A 117 -9.52 13.15 -22.14
CA TYR A 117 -10.56 14.00 -22.73
C TYR A 117 -10.84 13.65 -24.19
N SER A 118 -9.86 13.10 -24.94
CA SER A 118 -10.10 12.59 -26.29
C SER A 118 -11.03 11.37 -26.31
N TYR A 119 -11.04 10.53 -25.26
CA TYR A 119 -12.01 9.43 -25.15
C TYR A 119 -13.43 9.98 -24.96
N LEU A 120 -13.59 11.04 -24.16
CA LEU A 120 -14.88 11.70 -23.99
C LEU A 120 -15.34 12.38 -25.29
N GLU A 121 -14.44 13.07 -25.99
CA GLU A 121 -14.72 13.65 -27.30
C GLU A 121 -15.18 12.57 -28.30
N GLN A 122 -14.48 11.43 -28.35
CA GLN A 122 -14.84 10.32 -29.22
C GLN A 122 -16.27 9.81 -28.97
N GLU A 123 -16.65 9.58 -27.70
CA GLU A 123 -18.01 9.12 -27.39
C GLU A 123 -19.07 10.18 -27.71
N LEU A 124 -18.83 11.44 -27.33
CA LEU A 124 -19.75 12.55 -27.60
C LEU A 124 -19.90 12.82 -29.10
N ALA A 125 -18.82 12.78 -29.88
CA ALA A 125 -18.86 13.02 -31.33
C ALA A 125 -19.29 11.79 -32.14
N SER A 126 -19.36 10.60 -31.54
CA SER A 126 -19.74 9.36 -32.23
C SER A 126 -21.19 9.39 -32.74
N ALA A 127 -21.54 8.43 -33.60
CA ALA A 127 -22.93 8.18 -34.00
C ALA A 127 -23.73 7.38 -32.96
N LYS A 128 -23.12 6.98 -31.83
CA LYS A 128 -23.80 6.17 -30.81
C LYS A 128 -24.95 6.95 -30.18
N HIS A 129 -26.13 6.35 -30.11
CA HIS A 129 -27.30 6.96 -29.47
C HIS A 129 -27.20 6.83 -27.95
N PHE A 130 -27.45 7.94 -27.25
CA PHE A 130 -27.55 8.00 -25.79
C PHE A 130 -28.88 8.66 -25.42
N ASP A 131 -29.64 8.02 -24.54
CA ASP A 131 -30.88 8.61 -24.01
C ASP A 131 -30.56 9.72 -23.01
N THR A 132 -29.47 9.56 -22.25
CA THR A 132 -29.00 10.59 -21.32
C THR A 132 -27.48 10.54 -21.10
N VAL A 133 -26.90 11.67 -20.70
CA VAL A 133 -25.51 11.82 -20.30
C VAL A 133 -25.45 12.21 -18.81
N LEU A 134 -24.63 11.51 -18.02
CA LEU A 134 -24.29 11.86 -16.64
C LEU A 134 -22.87 12.42 -16.61
N LEU A 135 -22.75 13.73 -16.41
CA LEU A 135 -21.50 14.45 -16.55
C LEU A 135 -21.14 15.18 -15.25
N GLN A 136 -19.89 14.98 -14.82
CA GLN A 136 -19.26 15.74 -13.75
C GLN A 136 -18.17 16.65 -14.32
N LEU A 137 -18.18 17.93 -13.95
CA LEU A 137 -17.23 18.93 -14.47
C LEU A 137 -16.03 19.15 -13.53
N ASN A 138 -15.21 18.11 -13.34
CA ASN A 138 -14.07 18.14 -12.39
C ASN A 138 -13.08 19.29 -12.60
N HIS A 139 -12.74 19.57 -13.86
CA HIS A 139 -11.77 20.60 -14.24
C HIS A 139 -12.46 21.84 -14.86
N GLY A 140 -13.77 21.98 -14.66
CA GLY A 140 -14.58 23.05 -15.23
C GLY A 140 -15.07 22.81 -16.67
N TRP A 141 -15.96 23.69 -17.15
CA TRP A 141 -16.58 23.61 -18.48
C TRP A 141 -15.57 23.73 -19.62
N GLU A 142 -14.58 24.63 -19.47
CA GLU A 142 -13.57 24.91 -20.49
C GLU A 142 -12.54 23.79 -20.67
N ALA A 143 -12.48 22.81 -19.75
CA ALA A 143 -11.64 21.63 -19.93
C ALA A 143 -12.20 20.67 -21.00
N LEU A 144 -13.49 20.76 -21.33
CA LEU A 144 -14.05 20.08 -22.49
C LEU A 144 -13.52 20.73 -23.77
N THR A 145 -13.06 19.90 -24.71
CA THR A 145 -12.61 20.39 -26.02
C THR A 145 -13.76 21.13 -26.71
N PRO A 146 -13.49 22.11 -27.60
CA PRO A 146 -14.54 22.78 -28.36
C PRO A 146 -15.48 21.81 -29.08
N LYS A 147 -14.93 20.74 -29.66
CA LYS A 147 -15.71 19.67 -30.31
C LYS A 147 -16.59 18.89 -29.32
N SER A 148 -16.08 18.59 -28.12
CA SER A 148 -16.88 17.93 -27.07
C SER A 148 -18.07 18.79 -26.65
N ARG A 149 -17.85 20.10 -26.47
CA ARG A 149 -18.91 21.05 -26.13
C ARG A 149 -19.96 21.15 -27.23
N GLU A 150 -19.53 21.30 -28.48
CA GLU A 150 -20.42 21.35 -29.64
C GLU A 150 -21.25 20.06 -29.77
N ALA A 151 -20.60 18.89 -29.66
CA ALA A 151 -21.27 17.60 -29.74
C ALA A 151 -22.27 17.39 -28.59
N LEU A 152 -21.93 17.79 -27.37
CA LEU A 152 -22.83 17.72 -26.22
C LEU A 152 -24.04 18.65 -26.42
N LEU A 153 -23.82 19.90 -26.81
CA LEU A 153 -24.89 20.87 -27.12
C LEU A 153 -25.83 20.34 -28.22
N LYS A 154 -25.27 19.77 -29.28
CA LYS A 154 -26.05 19.18 -30.38
C LYS A 154 -26.92 18.03 -29.89
N ARG A 155 -26.35 17.06 -29.16
CA ARG A 155 -27.08 15.90 -28.64
C ARG A 155 -28.23 16.31 -27.72
N VAL A 156 -27.97 17.23 -26.80
CA VAL A 156 -29.00 17.71 -25.87
C VAL A 156 -30.10 18.43 -26.64
N ARG A 157 -29.74 19.31 -27.59
CA ARG A 157 -30.72 19.98 -28.46
C ARG A 157 -31.61 19.01 -29.22
N GLU A 158 -31.04 17.90 -29.69
CA GLU A 158 -31.74 16.86 -30.48
C GLU A 158 -32.60 15.91 -29.63
N GLY A 159 -32.42 15.87 -28.31
CA GLY A 159 -33.30 15.15 -27.38
C GLY A 159 -32.60 14.31 -26.30
N ALA A 160 -31.27 14.20 -26.31
CA ALA A 160 -30.56 13.50 -25.24
C ALA A 160 -30.69 14.28 -23.92
N GLY A 161 -31.00 13.58 -22.84
CA GLY A 161 -31.06 14.18 -21.51
C GLY A 161 -29.67 14.46 -20.93
N LEU A 162 -29.56 15.37 -19.96
CA LEU A 162 -28.30 15.68 -19.27
C LEU A 162 -28.49 15.79 -17.76
N VAL A 163 -27.70 15.03 -16.99
CA VAL A 163 -27.56 15.18 -15.54
C VAL A 163 -26.18 15.75 -15.24
N LEU A 164 -26.13 16.93 -14.63
CA LEU A 164 -24.91 17.62 -14.23
C LEU A 164 -24.68 17.51 -12.73
N LEU A 165 -23.47 17.07 -12.37
CA LEU A 165 -22.94 17.19 -11.01
C LEU A 165 -21.82 18.22 -11.02
N ARG A 166 -21.82 19.09 -10.01
CA ARG A 166 -20.94 20.28 -9.93
C ARG A 166 -21.04 21.15 -11.19
N PRO A 167 -22.24 21.67 -11.51
CA PRO A 167 -22.42 22.54 -12.66
C PRO A 167 -21.52 23.79 -12.59
N MET A 168 -21.01 24.22 -13.74
CA MET A 168 -20.31 25.50 -13.88
C MET A 168 -21.18 26.46 -14.68
N GLU A 169 -20.83 27.75 -14.71
CA GLU A 169 -21.54 28.70 -15.58
C GLU A 169 -21.34 28.32 -17.05
N ASN A 170 -22.43 27.96 -17.73
CA ASN A 170 -22.49 27.57 -19.15
C ASN A 170 -23.95 27.58 -19.65
N GLU A 171 -24.14 27.35 -20.95
CA GLU A 171 -25.43 27.46 -21.66
C GLU A 171 -26.43 26.33 -21.35
N LEU A 172 -25.97 25.19 -20.83
CA LEU A 172 -26.82 24.03 -20.53
C LEU A 172 -27.29 23.99 -19.08
N SER A 173 -26.54 24.60 -18.16
CA SER A 173 -26.77 24.38 -16.74
C SER A 173 -27.96 25.17 -16.18
N PRO A 174 -28.91 24.53 -15.46
CA PRO A 174 -29.94 25.24 -14.70
C PRO A 174 -29.41 25.90 -13.40
N LEU A 175 -28.15 25.65 -13.03
CA LEU A 175 -27.49 26.24 -11.86
C LEU A 175 -26.19 26.92 -12.27
N ALA A 176 -25.98 28.16 -11.84
CA ALA A 176 -24.73 28.89 -12.05
C ALA A 176 -24.08 29.23 -10.70
N PRO A 177 -22.76 29.08 -10.52
CA PRO A 177 -22.07 29.48 -9.29
C PRO A 177 -22.47 30.90 -8.87
N ALA A 178 -22.68 31.14 -7.58
CA ALA A 178 -23.08 32.44 -7.06
C ALA A 178 -21.98 33.51 -7.27
N ALA A 179 -20.73 33.07 -7.38
CA ALA A 179 -19.57 33.86 -7.80
C ALA A 179 -18.65 32.99 -8.66
N ALA A 180 -17.77 33.62 -9.45
CA ALA A 180 -16.78 32.92 -10.24
C ALA A 180 -15.93 31.98 -9.36
N PRO A 181 -15.73 30.71 -9.77
CA PRO A 181 -14.80 29.81 -9.08
C PRO A 181 -13.41 30.43 -8.98
N ALA A 182 -12.70 30.15 -7.89
CA ALA A 182 -11.30 30.54 -7.78
C ALA A 182 -10.50 29.85 -8.90
N PRO A 183 -9.57 30.56 -9.58
CA PRO A 183 -8.73 29.93 -10.57
C PRO A 183 -7.93 28.80 -9.89
N PRO A 184 -7.88 27.61 -10.49
CA PRO A 184 -7.16 26.51 -9.89
C PRO A 184 -5.67 26.87 -9.83
N SER A 185 -4.98 26.49 -8.75
CA SER A 185 -3.55 26.80 -8.61
C SER A 185 -2.69 26.18 -9.73
N ARG A 186 -3.23 25.18 -10.44
CA ARG A 186 -2.66 24.60 -11.67
C ARG A 186 -3.80 24.15 -12.62
N PRO A 187 -3.61 24.15 -13.95
CA PRO A 187 -4.67 23.86 -14.93
C PRO A 187 -5.35 22.49 -14.82
N TYR A 188 -4.71 21.54 -14.14
CA TYR A 188 -5.15 20.16 -13.96
C TYR A 188 -5.64 19.88 -12.53
N ASN A 189 -5.77 20.92 -11.70
CA ASN A 189 -6.41 20.78 -10.40
C ASN A 189 -7.93 20.88 -10.56
N GLU A 190 -8.63 20.29 -9.60
CA GLU A 190 -10.08 20.40 -9.46
C GLU A 190 -10.54 21.86 -9.41
N VAL A 191 -11.61 22.18 -10.13
CA VAL A 191 -12.27 23.48 -10.05
C VAL A 191 -13.55 23.30 -9.24
N GLU A 192 -13.65 24.05 -8.14
CA GLU A 192 -14.81 24.01 -7.24
C GLU A 192 -15.57 25.35 -7.24
N PRO A 193 -16.91 25.32 -7.31
CA PRO A 193 -17.73 26.48 -6.99
C PRO A 193 -17.49 26.94 -5.53
N PRO A 194 -17.86 28.19 -5.18
CA PRO A 194 -17.78 28.65 -3.80
C PRO A 194 -18.57 27.74 -2.86
N SER A 195 -17.98 27.36 -1.72
CA SER A 195 -18.65 26.51 -0.73
C SER A 195 -19.66 27.30 0.10
N ALA A 196 -20.68 26.61 0.61
CA ALA A 196 -21.68 27.15 1.53
C ALA A 196 -21.87 26.20 2.73
N PRO A 197 -22.22 26.72 3.92
CA PRO A 197 -22.53 25.89 5.07
C PRO A 197 -23.71 24.96 4.79
N ALA A 198 -23.69 23.78 5.41
CA ALA A 198 -24.78 22.82 5.38
C ALA A 198 -26.11 23.42 5.88
N GLY A 199 -27.23 22.93 5.34
CA GLY A 199 -28.58 23.27 5.80
C GLY A 199 -29.59 22.17 5.48
N GLU A 200 -30.70 22.17 6.20
CA GLU A 200 -31.80 21.23 5.92
C GLU A 200 -32.33 21.43 4.50
N TRP A 201 -32.55 20.35 3.76
CA TRP A 201 -33.09 20.42 2.41
C TRP A 201 -34.60 20.30 2.45
N LYS A 202 -35.28 21.14 1.65
CA LYS A 202 -36.73 21.14 1.48
C LYS A 202 -37.08 21.00 0.00
N ARG A 203 -38.09 20.19 -0.29
CA ARG A 203 -38.72 20.21 -1.62
C ARG A 203 -39.53 21.49 -1.81
N VAL A 204 -39.26 22.22 -2.90
CA VAL A 204 -39.94 23.50 -3.20
C VAL A 204 -40.83 23.45 -4.44
N ALA A 205 -40.72 22.39 -5.25
CA ALA A 205 -41.61 22.14 -6.39
C ALA A 205 -42.04 20.66 -6.45
N GLU A 206 -43.28 20.41 -6.84
CA GLU A 206 -43.74 19.07 -7.18
C GLU A 206 -43.11 18.63 -8.50
N HIS A 207 -42.33 17.56 -8.46
CA HIS A 207 -41.65 17.04 -9.64
C HIS A 207 -41.40 15.54 -9.52
N TYR A 208 -41.33 14.82 -10.63
CA TYR A 208 -41.09 13.36 -10.64
C TYR A 208 -39.86 12.96 -9.83
N ILE A 209 -38.77 13.73 -9.94
CA ILE A 209 -37.50 13.49 -9.25
C ILE A 209 -37.67 13.49 -7.72
N THR A 210 -38.43 14.45 -7.19
CA THR A 210 -38.60 14.66 -5.74
C THR A 210 -39.87 13.98 -5.17
N ARG A 211 -40.71 13.37 -6.01
CA ARG A 211 -42.01 12.79 -5.64
C ARG A 211 -41.88 11.54 -4.77
N GLY A 212 -41.79 11.67 -3.45
CA GLY A 212 -41.60 10.50 -2.59
C GLY A 212 -40.14 10.04 -2.55
N ILE A 213 -39.24 11.01 -2.55
CA ILE A 213 -37.93 10.88 -1.93
C ILE A 213 -38.00 11.73 -0.66
N PRO A 214 -37.73 11.19 0.54
CA PRO A 214 -37.79 11.94 1.79
C PRO A 214 -36.52 12.78 1.97
N VAL A 215 -36.32 13.79 1.12
CA VAL A 215 -35.10 14.62 1.10
C VAL A 215 -34.90 15.37 2.42
N GLU A 216 -35.99 15.66 3.12
CA GLU A 216 -36.05 16.24 4.47
C GLU A 216 -35.59 15.27 5.58
N THR A 217 -35.00 14.12 5.22
CA THR A 217 -34.44 13.14 6.17
C THR A 217 -32.97 12.81 5.91
N PHE A 218 -32.35 13.49 4.94
CA PHE A 218 -30.93 13.36 4.64
C PHE A 218 -30.08 13.85 5.81
N PRO A 219 -28.83 13.39 5.94
CA PRO A 219 -27.99 13.67 7.10
C PRO A 219 -27.33 15.06 6.99
N PHE A 220 -28.12 16.13 7.07
CA PHE A 220 -27.69 17.49 6.75
C PHE A 220 -26.51 17.97 7.57
N GLU A 221 -26.33 17.47 8.80
CA GLU A 221 -25.18 17.76 9.64
C GLU A 221 -23.82 17.33 9.01
N TYR A 222 -23.83 16.50 7.97
CA TYR A 222 -22.66 16.06 7.22
C TYR A 222 -22.66 16.46 5.74
N LEU A 223 -23.70 17.16 5.25
CA LEU A 223 -23.87 17.50 3.83
C LEU A 223 -23.59 18.98 3.59
N GLU A 224 -22.39 19.28 3.09
CA GLU A 224 -22.05 20.62 2.63
C GLU A 224 -22.59 20.92 1.22
N GLU A 225 -22.76 22.20 0.94
CA GLU A 225 -23.38 22.71 -0.28
C GLU A 225 -22.41 23.60 -1.05
N TYR A 226 -22.65 23.77 -2.34
CA TYR A 226 -22.04 24.87 -3.10
C TYR A 226 -23.01 26.05 -3.16
N ALA A 227 -22.47 27.26 -3.18
CA ALA A 227 -23.24 28.48 -3.36
C ALA A 227 -23.62 28.63 -4.84
N TYR A 228 -24.87 28.33 -5.17
CA TYR A 228 -25.44 28.44 -6.52
C TYR A 228 -26.58 29.47 -6.57
N ARG A 229 -26.85 29.96 -7.78
CA ARG A 229 -28.07 30.68 -8.17
C ARG A 229 -28.76 29.94 -9.32
N PRO A 230 -30.09 29.96 -9.41
CA PRO A 230 -30.80 29.38 -10.54
C PRO A 230 -30.49 30.19 -11.81
N ALA A 231 -30.27 29.49 -12.94
CA ALA A 231 -30.19 30.12 -14.24
C ALA A 231 -31.57 30.64 -14.69
N PRO A 232 -31.66 31.62 -15.61
CA PRO A 232 -32.93 32.09 -16.14
C PRO A 232 -33.77 30.93 -16.71
N GLY A 233 -35.04 30.83 -16.30
CA GLY A 233 -35.95 29.78 -16.74
C GLY A 233 -35.77 28.42 -16.05
N ALA A 234 -34.82 28.28 -15.12
CA ALA A 234 -34.67 27.06 -14.33
C ALA A 234 -35.80 26.91 -13.30
N THR A 235 -36.29 25.67 -13.14
CA THR A 235 -37.21 25.31 -12.05
C THR A 235 -36.40 24.68 -10.92
N VAL A 236 -36.36 25.34 -9.76
CA VAL A 236 -35.73 24.79 -8.56
C VAL A 236 -36.63 23.73 -7.94
N LEU A 237 -36.08 22.56 -7.64
CA LEU A 237 -36.79 21.40 -7.11
C LEU A 237 -36.55 21.22 -5.61
N ILE A 238 -35.31 21.45 -5.19
CA ILE A 238 -34.84 21.32 -3.80
C ILE A 238 -34.05 22.58 -3.46
N GLU A 239 -34.32 23.15 -2.29
CA GLU A 239 -33.54 24.25 -1.71
C GLU A 239 -33.07 23.88 -0.30
N SER A 240 -31.98 24.49 0.16
CA SER A 240 -31.65 24.45 1.58
C SER A 240 -32.51 25.42 2.40
N ALA A 241 -32.47 25.29 3.73
CA ALA A 241 -33.17 26.18 4.65
C ALA A 241 -32.81 27.66 4.44
N ALA A 242 -31.60 27.94 3.94
CA ALA A 242 -31.12 29.27 3.56
C ALA A 242 -31.58 29.74 2.17
N GLY A 243 -32.45 28.97 1.47
CA GLY A 243 -32.98 29.31 0.14
C GLY A 243 -32.00 29.09 -1.01
N ARG A 244 -30.94 28.28 -0.81
CA ARG A 244 -29.96 28.01 -1.87
C ARG A 244 -30.43 26.81 -2.70
N PRO A 245 -30.37 26.88 -4.04
CA PRO A 245 -30.83 25.78 -4.89
C PRO A 245 -29.86 24.59 -4.84
N ILE A 246 -30.40 23.41 -4.50
CA ILE A 246 -29.66 22.14 -4.43
C ILE A 246 -29.91 21.26 -5.65
N ALA A 247 -31.12 21.28 -6.18
CA ALA A 247 -31.45 20.59 -7.42
C ALA A 247 -32.36 21.47 -8.26
N ALA A 248 -32.05 21.62 -9.54
CA ALA A 248 -32.87 22.37 -10.49
C ALA A 248 -32.91 21.68 -11.84
N THR A 249 -33.95 21.99 -12.61
CA THR A 249 -34.15 21.45 -13.95
C THR A 249 -34.46 22.56 -14.96
N THR A 250 -34.06 22.35 -16.21
CA THR A 250 -34.40 23.18 -17.36
C THR A 250 -34.47 22.31 -18.62
N SER A 251 -34.74 22.91 -19.77
CA SER A 251 -34.67 22.24 -21.08
C SER A 251 -33.82 23.04 -22.05
N PHE A 252 -33.16 22.34 -22.99
CA PHE A 252 -32.42 22.94 -24.08
C PHE A 252 -32.74 22.20 -25.38
N GLY A 253 -33.41 22.88 -26.31
CA GLY A 253 -34.02 22.20 -27.46
C GLY A 253 -35.03 21.14 -27.00
N LYS A 254 -34.84 19.89 -27.43
CA LYS A 254 -35.67 18.75 -27.03
C LYS A 254 -35.18 18.02 -25.77
N GLY A 255 -33.96 18.32 -25.31
CA GLY A 255 -33.33 17.64 -24.18
C GLY A 255 -33.73 18.24 -22.83
N ARG A 256 -33.88 17.36 -21.83
CA ARG A 256 -34.14 17.74 -20.44
C ARG A 256 -32.86 17.71 -19.63
N ILE A 257 -32.67 18.72 -18.79
CA ILE A 257 -31.44 18.91 -18.02
C ILE A 257 -31.78 18.97 -16.54
N VAL A 258 -31.01 18.27 -15.72
CA VAL A 258 -31.04 18.34 -14.25
C VAL A 258 -29.65 18.65 -13.76
N ALA A 259 -29.51 19.55 -12.80
CA ALA A 259 -28.23 19.77 -12.11
C ALA A 259 -28.38 19.74 -10.60
N PHE A 260 -27.33 19.28 -9.93
CA PHE A 260 -27.23 19.23 -8.48
C PHE A 260 -26.10 20.11 -7.95
N GLY A 261 -26.39 20.87 -6.88
CA GLY A 261 -25.54 21.87 -6.27
C GLY A 261 -25.00 21.52 -4.88
N PHE A 262 -24.95 20.23 -4.52
CA PHE A 262 -24.29 19.77 -3.29
C PHE A 262 -22.79 19.54 -3.53
N GLN A 263 -21.99 19.61 -2.46
CA GLN A 263 -20.60 19.21 -2.58
C GLN A 263 -20.44 17.71 -2.77
N ASN A 264 -19.57 17.33 -3.70
CA ASN A 264 -19.47 15.97 -4.19
C ASN A 264 -18.03 15.47 -4.24
N HIS A 265 -17.85 14.19 -3.94
CA HIS A 265 -16.72 13.41 -4.39
C HIS A 265 -17.20 12.59 -5.58
N GLY A 266 -16.67 12.85 -6.77
CA GLY A 266 -17.11 12.12 -7.95
C GLY A 266 -18.63 12.27 -8.18
N LEU A 267 -19.32 11.13 -8.36
CA LEU A 267 -20.77 11.10 -8.52
C LEU A 267 -21.56 11.09 -7.20
N SER A 268 -20.90 11.07 -6.04
CA SER A 268 -21.51 10.98 -4.71
C SER A 268 -21.47 12.32 -4.00
N TRP A 269 -22.38 12.57 -3.05
CA TRP A 269 -22.17 13.63 -2.05
C TRP A 269 -20.85 13.41 -1.28
N ARG A 270 -20.20 14.49 -0.85
CA ARG A 270 -18.94 14.42 -0.11
C ARG A 270 -19.22 14.07 1.35
N MET A 271 -18.93 12.84 1.76
CA MET A 271 -19.19 12.36 3.13
C MET A 271 -17.90 12.22 3.94
N PRO A 272 -17.73 12.92 5.09
CA PRO A 272 -16.52 12.81 5.91
C PRO A 272 -16.47 11.49 6.70
N MET A 273 -15.28 11.03 7.11
CA MET A 273 -15.14 9.81 7.93
C MET A 273 -15.84 9.89 9.29
N SER A 274 -16.07 11.09 9.83
CA SER A 274 -16.84 11.30 11.06
C SER A 274 -18.30 10.86 10.93
N ALA A 275 -18.84 10.74 9.72
CA ALA A 275 -20.19 10.23 9.46
C ALA A 275 -20.29 8.69 9.57
N LYS A 276 -19.16 7.97 9.59
CA LYS A 276 -19.12 6.50 9.64
C LYS A 276 -19.83 6.01 10.91
N GLY A 277 -20.88 5.20 10.72
CA GLY A 277 -21.67 4.63 11.81
C GLY A 277 -22.80 5.52 12.33
N PHE A 278 -22.91 6.75 11.83
CA PHE A 278 -24.00 7.70 12.12
C PHE A 278 -24.96 7.85 10.95
N VAL A 279 -24.44 7.86 9.71
CA VAL A 279 -25.25 7.84 8.49
C VAL A 279 -25.59 6.39 8.13
N SER A 280 -26.87 6.10 7.95
CA SER A 280 -27.31 4.74 7.60
C SER A 280 -27.21 4.47 6.10
N ASP A 281 -27.01 3.20 5.73
CA ASP A 281 -27.05 2.75 4.33
C ASP A 281 -28.38 3.12 3.64
N LEU A 282 -29.44 3.28 4.43
CA LEU A 282 -30.76 3.68 3.96
C LEU A 282 -30.77 5.10 3.38
N GLN A 283 -30.07 6.05 4.00
CA GLN A 283 -29.98 7.42 3.48
C GLN A 283 -29.22 7.46 2.15
N TRP A 284 -28.17 6.63 2.00
CA TRP A 284 -27.48 6.43 0.73
C TRP A 284 -28.37 5.78 -0.34
N GLU A 285 -29.18 4.79 0.04
CA GLU A 285 -30.14 4.16 -0.87
C GLU A 285 -31.12 5.20 -1.46
N TYR A 286 -31.55 6.17 -0.67
CA TYR A 286 -32.45 7.24 -1.10
C TYR A 286 -31.75 8.33 -1.92
N TYR A 287 -30.48 8.59 -1.63
CA TYR A 287 -29.64 9.40 -2.50
C TYR A 287 -29.51 8.78 -3.90
N TYR A 288 -29.22 7.47 -3.99
CA TYR A 288 -29.21 6.77 -5.27
C TYR A 288 -30.58 6.83 -5.94
N ALA A 289 -31.67 6.58 -5.20
CA ALA A 289 -33.03 6.67 -5.74
C ALA A 289 -33.34 8.05 -6.36
N MET A 290 -32.84 9.15 -5.78
CA MET A 290 -32.95 10.50 -6.35
C MET A 290 -32.19 10.63 -7.68
N LEU A 291 -30.94 10.15 -7.75
CA LEU A 291 -30.15 10.15 -8.99
C LEU A 291 -30.79 9.27 -10.07
N LEU A 292 -31.32 8.10 -9.71
CA LEU A 292 -32.00 7.20 -10.64
C LEU A 292 -33.22 7.88 -11.27
N ARG A 293 -33.99 8.65 -10.50
CA ARG A 293 -35.13 9.39 -11.05
C ARG A 293 -34.71 10.55 -11.93
N ALA A 294 -33.59 11.21 -11.62
CA ALA A 294 -33.02 12.19 -12.54
C ALA A 294 -32.70 11.54 -13.88
N LEU A 295 -32.06 10.35 -13.90
CA LEU A 295 -31.76 9.61 -15.12
C LEU A 295 -33.02 9.16 -15.88
N ILE A 296 -34.04 8.65 -15.17
CA ILE A 296 -35.32 8.24 -15.79
C ILE A 296 -36.01 9.45 -16.42
N TYR A 297 -36.03 10.59 -15.72
CA TYR A 297 -36.63 11.83 -16.21
C TYR A 297 -35.88 12.40 -17.41
N THR A 298 -34.56 12.51 -17.36
CA THR A 298 -33.77 13.08 -18.46
C THR A 298 -33.82 12.19 -19.70
N ALA A 299 -33.90 10.86 -19.53
CA ALA A 299 -34.12 9.91 -20.62
C ALA A 299 -35.56 9.90 -21.16
N GLY A 300 -36.50 10.55 -20.46
CA GLY A 300 -37.92 10.56 -20.82
C GLY A 300 -38.64 9.23 -20.69
N ARG A 301 -38.31 8.52 -19.61
CA ARG A 301 -38.80 7.17 -19.33
C ARG A 301 -39.64 7.12 -18.06
N GLU A 302 -40.03 8.28 -17.51
CA GLU A 302 -40.94 8.34 -16.38
C GLU A 302 -42.33 7.76 -16.74
N PRO A 303 -42.99 7.06 -15.81
CA PRO A 303 -44.31 6.48 -16.04
C PRO A 303 -45.36 7.56 -16.33
N GLN A 304 -46.18 7.29 -17.34
CA GLN A 304 -47.27 8.18 -17.77
C GLN A 304 -48.57 7.99 -16.95
N VAL A 305 -48.65 6.91 -16.16
CA VAL A 305 -49.83 6.54 -15.37
C VAL A 305 -49.63 6.79 -13.88
N ARG A 306 -50.74 6.92 -13.13
CA ARG A 306 -50.72 7.09 -11.69
C ARG A 306 -50.02 5.91 -10.99
N PHE A 307 -49.14 6.21 -10.04
CA PHE A 307 -48.39 5.21 -9.27
C PHE A 307 -49.32 4.24 -8.53
N VAL A 308 -49.11 2.92 -8.72
CA VAL A 308 -49.78 1.86 -7.98
C VAL A 308 -48.73 0.86 -7.48
N PRO A 309 -48.58 0.69 -6.16
CA PRO A 309 -47.57 -0.21 -5.61
C PRO A 309 -47.91 -1.68 -5.87
N SER A 310 -46.91 -2.42 -6.33
CA SER A 310 -46.92 -3.89 -6.43
C SER A 310 -46.32 -4.55 -5.20
N HIS A 311 -45.36 -3.88 -4.55
CA HIS A 311 -44.66 -4.35 -3.36
C HIS A 311 -44.41 -3.17 -2.42
N TRP A 312 -44.35 -3.43 -1.12
CA TRP A 312 -43.98 -2.44 -0.12
C TRP A 312 -43.15 -3.05 1.01
N ARG A 313 -42.30 -2.22 1.63
CA ARG A 313 -41.47 -2.55 2.79
C ARG A 313 -41.53 -1.40 3.79
N LEU A 314 -41.74 -1.73 5.07
CA LEU A 314 -41.60 -0.79 6.17
C LEU A 314 -40.28 -1.05 6.88
N LYS A 315 -39.36 -0.10 6.80
CA LYS A 315 -38.04 -0.15 7.43
C LYS A 315 -37.95 0.80 8.62
N THR A 316 -37.14 0.47 9.60
CA THR A 316 -36.70 1.41 10.64
C THR A 316 -35.59 2.33 10.11
N ALA A 317 -35.22 3.38 10.87
CA ALA A 317 -34.18 4.33 10.48
C ALA A 317 -32.78 3.72 10.28
N ASP A 318 -32.49 2.59 10.94
CA ASP A 318 -31.30 1.76 10.76
C ASP A 318 -31.42 0.75 9.61
N GLY A 319 -32.51 0.79 8.83
CA GLY A 319 -32.70 -0.01 7.62
C GLY A 319 -33.29 -1.40 7.83
N VAL A 320 -33.63 -1.80 9.07
CA VAL A 320 -34.21 -3.12 9.36
C VAL A 320 -35.65 -3.21 8.85
N VAL A 321 -35.93 -4.20 8.01
CA VAL A 321 -37.29 -4.47 7.52
C VAL A 321 -38.15 -5.02 8.67
N LYS A 322 -39.19 -4.29 9.06
CA LYS A 322 -40.16 -4.73 10.08
C LYS A 322 -41.34 -5.46 9.48
N ARG A 323 -41.81 -5.00 8.31
CA ARG A 323 -42.93 -5.58 7.57
C ARG A 323 -42.72 -5.39 6.07
N SER A 324 -43.30 -6.27 5.29
CA SER A 324 -43.35 -6.17 3.83
C SER A 324 -44.58 -6.88 3.29
N GLY A 325 -45.01 -6.53 2.08
CA GLY A 325 -46.13 -7.19 1.44
C GLY A 325 -46.27 -6.84 -0.04
N THR A 326 -47.25 -7.46 -0.69
CA THR A 326 -47.64 -7.20 -2.08
C THR A 326 -48.88 -6.31 -2.14
N GLY A 327 -49.04 -5.55 -3.21
CA GLY A 327 -50.16 -4.63 -3.41
C GLY A 327 -50.05 -3.35 -2.57
N ARG A 328 -51.20 -2.81 -2.16
CA ARG A 328 -51.25 -1.58 -1.34
C ARG A 328 -50.93 -1.88 0.13
N PRO A 329 -50.13 -1.04 0.81
CA PRO A 329 -49.90 -1.17 2.24
C PRO A 329 -51.22 -0.99 3.03
N PRO A 330 -51.39 -1.71 4.16
CA PRO A 330 -52.57 -1.57 5.00
C PRO A 330 -52.66 -0.18 5.63
N LYS A 331 -53.89 0.32 5.87
CA LYS A 331 -54.13 1.65 6.46
C LYS A 331 -53.50 1.82 7.85
N SER A 332 -53.40 0.73 8.62
CA SER A 332 -52.70 0.71 9.91
C SER A 332 -51.56 -0.30 9.86
N LEU A 333 -50.36 0.17 10.17
CA LEU A 333 -49.13 -0.65 10.16
C LEU A 333 -48.83 -1.29 11.52
N GLY A 334 -49.62 -1.02 12.57
CA GLY A 334 -49.57 -1.69 13.87
C GLY A 334 -48.19 -1.67 14.54
N THR A 335 -47.57 -0.50 14.64
CA THR A 335 -46.16 -0.33 14.99
C THR A 335 -45.96 0.44 16.30
N ILE A 336 -44.91 0.07 17.04
CA ILE A 336 -44.42 0.74 18.26
C ILE A 336 -43.91 2.14 17.86
N PRO A 337 -43.95 3.16 18.75
CA PRO A 337 -43.35 4.46 18.47
C PRO A 337 -41.95 4.37 17.85
N GLY A 338 -41.65 5.22 16.87
CA GLY A 338 -40.45 5.12 16.04
C GLY A 338 -40.50 5.96 14.77
N LEU A 339 -39.33 6.17 14.16
CA LEU A 339 -39.21 6.66 12.78
C LEU A 339 -39.07 5.46 11.84
N TYR A 340 -39.97 5.39 10.87
CA TYR A 340 -40.01 4.35 9.85
C TYR A 340 -40.00 4.95 8.46
N PHE A 341 -39.62 4.14 7.48
CA PHE A 341 -39.67 4.47 6.07
C PHE A 341 -40.50 3.42 5.34
N LEU A 342 -41.58 3.88 4.70
CA LEU A 342 -42.42 3.05 3.86
C LEU A 342 -41.93 3.18 2.43
N GLU A 343 -41.25 2.15 1.96
CA GLU A 343 -40.87 1.98 0.57
C GLU A 343 -42.02 1.29 -0.17
N GLN A 344 -42.45 1.87 -1.29
CA GLN A 344 -43.47 1.34 -2.18
C GLN A 344 -42.89 1.28 -3.58
N GLN A 345 -43.16 0.18 -4.30
CA GLN A 345 -42.52 -0.07 -5.59
C GLN A 345 -43.48 -0.70 -6.59
N SER A 346 -43.40 -0.26 -7.84
CA SER A 346 -44.02 -0.84 -9.04
C SER A 346 -42.93 -1.25 -10.04
N ALA A 347 -43.29 -1.83 -11.18
CA ALA A 347 -42.31 -2.23 -12.19
C ALA A 347 -41.50 -1.04 -12.77
N SER A 348 -42.10 0.15 -12.86
CA SER A 348 -41.50 1.33 -13.52
C SER A 348 -41.36 2.55 -12.59
N ASP A 349 -41.69 2.44 -11.31
CA ASP A 349 -41.70 3.58 -10.39
C ASP A 349 -41.67 3.16 -8.92
N PHE A 350 -41.33 4.10 -8.05
CA PHE A 350 -41.23 3.89 -6.61
C PHE A 350 -41.54 5.16 -5.81
N GLU A 351 -41.98 4.97 -4.57
CA GLU A 351 -42.32 6.04 -3.62
C GLU A 351 -41.80 5.66 -2.23
N ILE A 352 -41.12 6.59 -1.58
CA ILE A 352 -40.54 6.44 -0.25
C ILE A 352 -41.12 7.54 0.64
N SER A 353 -41.72 7.14 1.76
CA SER A 353 -42.32 8.08 2.73
C SER A 353 -41.74 7.84 4.12
N ALA A 354 -41.30 8.90 4.79
CA ALA A 354 -40.96 8.85 6.21
C ALA A 354 -42.24 8.89 7.05
N ILE A 355 -42.37 7.99 8.02
CA ILE A 355 -43.50 7.86 8.93
C ILE A 355 -42.98 7.93 10.36
N LYS A 356 -43.35 8.99 11.08
CA LYS A 356 -43.06 9.13 12.51
C LYS A 356 -44.29 8.71 13.32
N LEU A 357 -44.12 7.77 14.24
CA LEU A 357 -45.16 7.28 15.12
C LEU A 357 -44.77 7.56 16.57
N GLY A 358 -45.62 8.27 17.30
CA GLY A 358 -45.39 8.61 18.72
C GLY A 358 -44.16 9.48 18.99
N ALA A 359 -43.91 9.71 20.29
CA ALA A 359 -42.68 10.35 20.75
C ALA A 359 -41.51 9.36 20.71
N LEU A 360 -40.33 9.84 20.35
CA LEU A 360 -39.10 9.04 20.38
C LEU A 360 -38.43 9.22 21.74
N ASP A 361 -38.10 8.12 22.41
CA ASP A 361 -37.20 8.15 23.56
C ASP A 361 -35.85 8.77 23.14
N ARG A 362 -35.21 9.49 24.05
CA ARG A 362 -33.90 10.12 23.82
C ARG A 362 -32.83 9.51 24.70
N VAL A 363 -31.63 9.43 24.15
CA VAL A 363 -30.40 9.15 24.89
C VAL A 363 -29.46 10.31 24.61
N GLU A 364 -29.13 11.07 25.64
CA GLU A 364 -28.33 12.30 25.53
C GLU A 364 -27.10 12.21 26.44
N GLN A 365 -26.13 13.11 26.25
CA GLN A 365 -24.94 13.24 27.10
C GLN A 365 -24.13 11.93 27.27
N LEU A 366 -24.09 11.09 26.23
CA LEU A 366 -23.32 9.85 26.23
C LEU A 366 -21.82 10.16 26.32
N GLN A 367 -21.15 9.63 27.35
CA GLN A 367 -19.74 9.83 27.62
C GLN A 367 -19.07 8.52 28.08
N SER A 368 -17.75 8.45 27.93
CA SER A 368 -16.90 7.38 28.44
C SER A 368 -15.62 7.96 29.03
N ASP A 369 -15.08 7.29 30.06
CA ASP A 369 -13.80 7.62 30.70
C ASP A 369 -12.57 7.16 29.91
N ALA A 370 -12.75 6.37 28.85
CA ALA A 370 -11.66 5.83 28.03
C ALA A 370 -11.79 6.23 26.56
N GLY A 371 -10.76 6.89 26.02
CA GLY A 371 -10.65 7.18 24.58
C GLY A 371 -10.10 6.01 23.76
N VAL A 372 -9.11 5.30 24.31
CA VAL A 372 -8.54 4.07 23.74
C VAL A 372 -8.71 2.93 24.74
N ILE A 373 -9.39 1.87 24.33
CA ILE A 373 -9.77 0.73 25.18
C ILE A 373 -8.83 -0.44 24.90
N ARG A 374 -8.31 -1.05 25.97
CA ARG A 374 -7.48 -2.27 25.91
C ARG A 374 -8.32 -3.51 26.21
N GLU A 375 -7.86 -4.66 25.74
CA GLU A 375 -8.41 -5.95 26.15
C GLU A 375 -8.40 -6.08 27.68
N ALA A 376 -9.50 -6.60 28.24
CA ALA A 376 -9.77 -6.75 29.67
C ALA A 376 -9.87 -5.45 30.49
N GLN A 377 -9.76 -4.26 29.88
CA GLN A 377 -9.97 -2.98 30.55
C GLN A 377 -11.43 -2.81 30.98
N THR A 378 -11.65 -2.30 32.19
CA THR A 378 -12.97 -1.81 32.62
C THR A 378 -13.16 -0.39 32.13
N VAL A 379 -14.30 -0.13 31.47
CA VAL A 379 -14.68 1.16 30.89
C VAL A 379 -15.97 1.62 31.53
N ASN A 380 -15.98 2.83 32.09
CA ASN A 380 -17.18 3.44 32.65
C ASN A 380 -17.89 4.28 31.58
N VAL A 381 -19.21 4.16 31.55
CA VAL A 381 -20.08 4.82 30.57
C VAL A 381 -21.21 5.52 31.31
N THR A 382 -21.50 6.77 30.93
CA THR A 382 -22.59 7.58 31.49
C THR A 382 -23.46 8.16 30.37
N TRP A 383 -24.75 8.33 30.62
CA TRP A 383 -25.73 8.91 29.69
C TRP A 383 -26.94 9.45 30.46
N SER A 384 -27.82 10.18 29.77
CA SER A 384 -29.13 10.59 30.28
C SER A 384 -30.23 9.95 29.44
N ALA A 385 -31.14 9.21 30.11
CA ALA A 385 -32.34 8.65 29.50
C ALA A 385 -33.46 8.47 30.54
N GLU A 386 -34.73 8.51 30.11
CA GLU A 386 -35.88 8.30 30.98
C GLU A 386 -36.09 6.83 31.38
N LYS A 387 -35.52 5.90 30.60
CA LYS A 387 -35.67 4.45 30.77
C LYS A 387 -34.31 3.79 30.97
N PRO A 388 -34.25 2.66 31.72
CA PRO A 388 -33.04 1.85 31.78
C PRO A 388 -32.55 1.48 30.38
N ALA A 389 -31.24 1.57 30.19
CA ALA A 389 -30.60 1.34 28.90
C ALA A 389 -29.76 0.07 28.88
N ARG A 390 -29.73 -0.58 27.72
CA ARG A 390 -28.70 -1.57 27.38
C ARG A 390 -27.49 -0.84 26.83
N VAL A 391 -26.30 -1.19 27.33
CA VAL A 391 -25.02 -0.63 26.87
C VAL A 391 -24.17 -1.73 26.27
N GLU A 392 -23.69 -1.53 25.06
CA GLU A 392 -22.89 -2.50 24.30
C GLU A 392 -21.60 -1.85 23.81
N LEU A 393 -20.46 -2.49 24.07
CA LEU A 393 -19.19 -2.16 23.43
C LEU A 393 -19.05 -3.02 22.19
N THR A 394 -19.07 -2.40 21.02
CA THR A 394 -18.91 -3.07 19.73
C THR A 394 -17.58 -2.74 19.10
N ASP A 395 -16.97 -3.73 18.45
CA ASP A 395 -15.82 -3.51 17.58
C ASP A 395 -16.27 -3.12 16.15
N GLY A 396 -15.31 -2.88 15.27
CA GLY A 396 -15.55 -2.40 13.91
C GLY A 396 -16.18 -3.44 12.98
N PHE A 397 -16.24 -4.71 13.39
CA PHE A 397 -17.04 -5.76 12.74
C PHE A 397 -18.49 -5.79 13.23
N GLY A 398 -18.84 -4.93 14.20
CA GLY A 398 -20.14 -4.98 14.87
C GLY A 398 -20.23 -6.09 15.92
N ARG A 399 -19.09 -6.66 16.35
CA ARG A 399 -19.04 -7.69 17.40
C ARG A 399 -19.22 -7.04 18.76
N VAL A 400 -20.21 -7.47 19.53
CA VAL A 400 -20.44 -7.03 20.91
C VAL A 400 -19.42 -7.73 21.80
N ILE A 401 -18.35 -7.04 22.17
CA ILE A 401 -17.26 -7.57 22.99
C ILE A 401 -17.48 -7.34 24.50
N ALA A 402 -18.45 -6.50 24.87
CA ALA A 402 -18.95 -6.37 26.23
C ALA A 402 -20.40 -5.85 26.22
N ARG A 403 -21.19 -6.22 27.23
CA ARG A 403 -22.58 -5.75 27.40
C ARG A 403 -22.89 -5.56 28.88
N SER A 404 -23.65 -4.52 29.20
CA SER A 404 -24.22 -4.30 30.53
C SER A 404 -25.59 -3.60 30.42
N GLN A 405 -26.24 -3.39 31.56
CA GLN A 405 -27.45 -2.58 31.71
C GLN A 405 -27.24 -1.56 32.83
N GLY A 406 -27.97 -0.44 32.76
CA GLY A 406 -27.96 0.58 33.81
C GLY A 406 -29.08 1.59 33.63
N ALA A 407 -29.26 2.48 34.61
CA ALA A 407 -30.21 3.59 34.50
C ALA A 407 -29.59 4.77 33.73
N ASN A 408 -28.47 5.30 34.23
CA ASN A 408 -27.73 6.43 33.66
C ASN A 408 -26.20 6.21 33.64
N SER A 409 -25.73 5.10 34.21
CA SER A 409 -24.32 4.72 34.21
C SER A 409 -24.16 3.21 34.29
N THR A 410 -23.03 2.71 33.79
CA THR A 410 -22.62 1.30 33.94
C THR A 410 -21.13 1.13 33.66
N ALA A 411 -20.57 -0.03 34.01
CA ALA A 411 -19.20 -0.41 33.68
C ALA A 411 -19.20 -1.63 32.75
N LEU A 412 -18.29 -1.63 31.77
CA LEU A 412 -18.08 -2.70 30.80
C LEU A 412 -16.67 -3.25 30.96
N LYS A 413 -16.51 -4.57 31.09
CA LYS A 413 -15.20 -5.21 30.96
C LYS A 413 -14.97 -5.61 29.51
N ALA A 414 -14.06 -4.93 28.82
CA ALA A 414 -13.82 -5.15 27.40
C ALA A 414 -13.29 -6.57 27.13
N GLY A 415 -13.94 -7.30 26.22
CA GLY A 415 -13.37 -8.51 25.62
C GLY A 415 -12.23 -8.17 24.65
N ARG A 416 -11.75 -9.18 23.91
CA ARG A 416 -10.69 -9.00 22.91
C ARG A 416 -11.21 -8.32 21.64
N PRO A 417 -10.82 -7.05 21.35
CA PRO A 417 -11.16 -6.41 20.09
C PRO A 417 -10.36 -7.07 18.94
N LEU A 418 -10.96 -7.14 17.75
CA LEU A 418 -10.25 -7.58 16.52
C LEU A 418 -10.03 -6.43 15.52
N THR A 419 -10.37 -5.21 15.93
CA THR A 419 -10.29 -3.98 15.13
C THR A 419 -9.75 -2.84 16.00
N HIS A 420 -9.35 -1.73 15.39
CA HIS A 420 -8.87 -0.53 16.12
C HIS A 420 -9.94 0.54 16.35
N SER A 421 -11.13 0.37 15.78
CA SER A 421 -12.26 1.27 15.97
C SER A 421 -13.52 0.47 16.29
N GLY A 422 -14.48 1.13 16.96
CA GLY A 422 -15.78 0.59 17.29
C GLY A 422 -16.67 1.63 17.95
N PHE A 423 -17.71 1.18 18.64
CA PHE A 423 -18.67 2.07 19.29
C PHE A 423 -19.06 1.58 20.67
N ILE A 424 -19.32 2.52 21.57
CA ILE A 424 -20.24 2.28 22.68
C ILE A 424 -21.64 2.64 22.18
N VAL A 425 -22.56 1.70 22.25
CA VAL A 425 -23.96 1.86 21.85
C VAL A 425 -24.83 1.79 23.10
N VAL A 426 -25.63 2.84 23.33
CA VAL A 426 -26.63 2.89 24.39
C VAL A 426 -28.01 2.87 23.77
N THR A 427 -28.88 1.97 24.22
CA THR A 427 -30.26 1.83 23.73
C THR A 427 -31.24 1.85 24.91
N ALA A 428 -32.13 2.84 24.95
CA ALA A 428 -33.17 3.02 25.96
C ALA A 428 -34.54 3.17 25.28
N GLY A 429 -35.40 2.15 25.41
CA GLY A 429 -36.68 2.10 24.69
C GLY A 429 -36.50 2.20 23.17
N THR A 430 -37.07 3.23 22.54
CA THR A 430 -36.92 3.51 21.09
C THR A 430 -35.71 4.38 20.75
N GLY A 431 -35.03 4.91 21.77
CA GLY A 431 -33.91 5.84 21.65
C GLY A 431 -32.57 5.09 21.62
N SER A 432 -31.64 5.56 20.80
CA SER A 432 -30.28 5.03 20.77
C SER A 432 -29.28 6.16 20.54
N ALA A 433 -28.15 6.10 21.24
CA ALA A 433 -26.98 6.94 20.98
C ALA A 433 -25.74 6.06 20.78
N ARG A 434 -24.76 6.60 20.07
CA ARG A 434 -23.47 5.94 19.81
C ARG A 434 -22.33 6.90 20.11
N LEU A 435 -21.25 6.37 20.69
CA LEU A 435 -19.99 7.08 20.93
C LEU A 435 -18.86 6.29 20.27
N PRO A 436 -18.10 6.88 19.33
CA PRO A 436 -16.98 6.20 18.71
C PRO A 436 -15.86 6.00 19.73
N VAL A 437 -15.25 4.83 19.72
CA VAL A 437 -14.10 4.47 20.56
C VAL A 437 -13.02 3.83 19.73
N GLN A 438 -11.79 3.88 20.23
CA GLN A 438 -10.65 3.19 19.63
C GLN A 438 -10.18 2.04 20.50
N PHE A 439 -9.49 1.08 19.89
CA PHE A 439 -8.90 -0.04 20.60
C PHE A 439 -7.39 -0.11 20.37
N ALA A 440 -6.67 -0.45 21.44
CA ALA A 440 -5.29 -0.89 21.32
C ALA A 440 -5.24 -2.27 20.64
N ALA A 441 -4.25 -2.52 19.78
CA ALA A 441 -4.00 -3.88 19.33
C ALA A 441 -3.68 -4.78 20.52
N SER A 442 -4.32 -5.95 20.58
CA SER A 442 -4.03 -6.98 21.58
C SER A 442 -2.61 -7.54 21.46
N SER A 443 -1.95 -7.41 20.30
CA SER A 443 -0.58 -7.90 20.08
C SER A 443 0.10 -7.17 18.93
N ARG A 444 1.43 -7.04 19.03
CA ARG A 444 2.35 -6.57 17.96
C ARG A 444 3.05 -7.72 17.24
N GLU A 445 2.68 -8.97 17.50
CA GLU A 445 3.39 -10.10 16.93
C GLU A 445 3.34 -10.11 15.40
N TRP A 446 4.54 -10.24 14.81
CA TRP A 446 4.76 -10.38 13.36
C TRP A 446 5.17 -11.82 13.07
N SER A 447 4.22 -12.73 13.27
CA SER A 447 4.38 -14.19 13.12
C SER A 447 4.00 -14.72 11.74
N ASP A 448 3.39 -13.89 10.89
CA ASP A 448 2.87 -14.27 9.58
C ASP A 448 3.28 -13.25 8.51
N TYR A 449 3.03 -13.60 7.24
CA TYR A 449 3.38 -12.77 6.10
C TYR A 449 2.44 -11.55 6.01
N GLU A 450 3.00 -10.36 6.27
CA GLU A 450 2.23 -9.12 6.34
C GLU A 450 2.17 -8.42 4.98
N VAL A 451 0.98 -8.10 4.50
CA VAL A 451 0.81 -7.26 3.31
C VAL A 451 0.34 -5.90 3.80
N ILE A 452 1.22 -4.93 3.66
CA ILE A 452 1.10 -3.60 4.25
C ILE A 452 0.80 -2.60 3.14
N MET A 453 -0.18 -1.74 3.35
CA MET A 453 -0.42 -0.60 2.47
C MET A 453 -0.29 0.68 3.29
N PRO A 454 0.91 1.28 3.36
CA PRO A 454 1.14 2.46 4.16
C PRO A 454 0.35 3.65 3.62
N TRP A 455 0.01 3.69 2.33
CA TRP A 455 -0.74 4.79 1.75
C TRP A 455 -1.99 4.27 1.04
N TYR A 456 -3.17 4.73 1.46
CA TYR A 456 -4.42 4.32 0.86
C TYR A 456 -5.47 5.42 0.95
N GLY A 457 -6.46 5.32 0.07
CA GLY A 457 -7.74 6.00 0.16
C GLY A 457 -7.74 7.48 -0.24
N PRO A 458 -8.81 7.97 -0.88
CA PRO A 458 -9.41 9.25 -0.56
C PRO A 458 -9.82 9.28 0.90
N GLY A 459 -10.10 10.48 1.40
CA GLY A 459 -10.44 10.71 2.80
C GLY A 459 -11.59 9.85 3.33
N SER A 460 -12.55 9.44 2.50
CA SER A 460 -13.72 8.60 2.84
C SER A 460 -14.23 7.83 1.62
N TYR A 461 -14.80 6.65 1.85
CA TYR A 461 -15.39 5.73 0.84
C TYR A 461 -16.82 5.30 1.21
N GLN A 462 -17.51 6.11 2.01
CA GLN A 462 -18.85 5.75 2.48
C GLN A 462 -19.85 5.71 1.32
N PRO A 463 -20.82 4.78 1.33
CA PRO A 463 -21.05 3.75 2.36
C PRO A 463 -20.25 2.46 2.10
N TRP A 464 -19.45 2.38 1.04
CA TRP A 464 -18.85 1.12 0.55
C TRP A 464 -17.61 0.65 1.30
N ILE A 465 -17.29 1.24 2.45
CA ILE A 465 -16.17 0.82 3.30
C ILE A 465 -16.20 -0.70 3.57
N PRO A 466 -17.33 -1.35 3.90
CA PRO A 466 -17.37 -2.80 4.11
C PRO A 466 -17.00 -3.61 2.85
N ALA A 467 -17.48 -3.20 1.67
CA ALA A 467 -17.16 -3.86 0.40
C ALA A 467 -15.68 -3.69 0.05
N LEU A 468 -15.14 -2.48 0.23
CA LEU A 468 -13.72 -2.19 0.03
C LEU A 468 -12.82 -2.97 1.01
N ASP A 469 -13.18 -3.02 2.29
CA ASP A 469 -12.49 -3.82 3.30
C ASP A 469 -12.46 -5.31 2.93
N GLU A 470 -13.57 -5.84 2.41
CA GLU A 470 -13.61 -7.24 1.97
C GLU A 470 -12.70 -7.47 0.74
N GLN A 471 -12.68 -6.54 -0.22
CA GLN A 471 -11.73 -6.62 -1.35
C GLN A 471 -10.27 -6.56 -0.88
N PHE A 472 -9.95 -5.71 0.10
CA PHE A 472 -8.63 -5.68 0.72
C PHE A 472 -8.26 -7.00 1.41
N ARG A 473 -9.19 -7.64 2.13
CA ARG A 473 -8.95 -8.97 2.72
C ARG A 473 -8.78 -10.06 1.67
N GLN A 474 -9.57 -10.00 0.59
CA GLN A 474 -9.44 -10.94 -0.53
C GLN A 474 -8.11 -10.76 -1.28
N PHE A 475 -7.61 -9.53 -1.34
CA PHE A 475 -6.29 -9.22 -1.88
C PHE A 475 -5.17 -9.81 -1.02
N GLY A 476 -5.39 -9.97 0.29
CA GLY A 476 -4.40 -10.43 1.26
C GLY A 476 -3.86 -9.31 2.16
N LEU A 477 -4.45 -8.12 2.13
CA LEU A 477 -4.02 -7.00 2.96
C LEU A 477 -4.23 -7.31 4.45
N THR A 478 -3.21 -7.01 5.27
CA THR A 478 -3.25 -7.23 6.73
C THR A 478 -3.09 -5.95 7.53
N THR A 479 -2.42 -4.94 6.96
CA THR A 479 -2.02 -3.71 7.66
C THR A 479 -2.29 -2.46 6.82
N LEU A 480 -2.83 -1.42 7.46
CA LEU A 480 -3.12 -0.10 6.89
C LEU A 480 -2.49 1.01 7.74
N ALA A 481 -2.44 2.24 7.22
CA ALA A 481 -1.81 3.36 7.93
C ALA A 481 -2.69 4.13 8.93
N ARG A 482 -3.97 3.80 9.02
CA ARG A 482 -4.91 4.52 9.91
C ARG A 482 -5.80 3.53 10.67
N PRO A 483 -6.22 3.88 11.90
CA PRO A 483 -6.98 3.00 12.78
C PRO A 483 -8.50 2.99 12.50
N ASP A 484 -8.96 3.84 11.59
CA ASP A 484 -10.38 3.99 11.21
C ASP A 484 -10.89 2.84 10.34
N ARG A 485 -10.02 1.86 10.05
CA ARG A 485 -10.30 0.64 9.29
C ARG A 485 -9.93 -0.59 10.12
N ASN A 486 -10.56 -1.73 9.81
CA ASN A 486 -10.45 -2.96 10.60
C ASN A 486 -9.23 -3.80 10.17
N PHE A 487 -8.03 -3.21 10.24
CA PHE A 487 -6.74 -3.82 9.89
C PHE A 487 -5.69 -3.42 10.93
N LYS A 488 -4.57 -4.16 11.02
CA LYS A 488 -3.42 -3.72 11.83
C LYS A 488 -2.96 -2.33 11.39
N VAL A 489 -2.35 -1.58 12.30
CA VAL A 489 -1.88 -0.21 12.02
C VAL A 489 -0.37 -0.16 11.84
N ILE A 490 0.11 0.43 10.75
CA ILE A 490 1.46 1.00 10.63
C ILE A 490 1.36 2.52 10.63
N ALA A 491 2.33 3.27 11.12
CA ALA A 491 2.21 4.73 11.17
C ALA A 491 3.48 5.47 10.72
N SER A 492 3.31 6.69 10.20
CA SER A 492 4.44 7.59 9.93
C SER A 492 4.92 8.25 11.22
N ALA A 493 6.23 8.31 11.42
CA ALA A 493 6.84 9.15 12.44
C ALA A 493 6.97 10.62 12.00
N GLY A 494 6.70 10.91 10.71
CA GLY A 494 6.62 12.27 10.17
C GLY A 494 7.98 12.95 9.94
N LEU A 495 9.07 12.18 9.83
CA LEU A 495 10.44 12.71 9.69
C LEU A 495 10.90 12.80 8.22
N HIS A 496 9.97 12.91 7.28
CA HIS A 496 10.25 12.94 5.84
C HIS A 496 11.24 14.04 5.44
N ASP A 497 11.08 15.25 6.01
CA ASP A 497 11.94 16.39 5.72
C ASP A 497 13.24 16.37 6.56
N THR A 498 13.38 15.44 7.52
CA THR A 498 14.59 15.24 8.34
C THR A 498 15.55 14.26 7.70
N PHE A 499 15.04 13.11 7.23
CA PHE A 499 15.86 12.00 6.74
C PHE A 499 15.79 11.79 5.23
N GLY A 500 15.05 12.61 4.46
CA GLY A 500 14.97 12.50 3.00
C GLY A 500 14.86 13.84 2.29
N VAL A 501 15.11 13.82 0.98
CA VAL A 501 14.83 14.93 0.06
C VAL A 501 13.93 14.41 -1.06
N TYR A 502 12.63 14.36 -0.76
CA TYR A 502 11.61 13.74 -1.61
C TYR A 502 11.40 14.49 -2.94
N ALA A 503 11.16 13.77 -4.05
CA ALA A 503 11.03 14.33 -5.40
C ALA A 503 10.04 15.49 -5.49
N TYR A 504 8.91 15.37 -4.78
CA TYR A 504 7.84 16.35 -4.83
C TYR A 504 8.13 17.60 -4.00
N ARG A 505 9.20 17.60 -3.19
CA ARG A 505 9.60 18.68 -2.28
C ARG A 505 11.08 19.09 -2.43
N ASN A 506 11.75 18.70 -3.49
CA ASN A 506 13.18 18.93 -3.68
C ASN A 506 13.56 20.31 -4.25
N GLN A 507 12.63 21.26 -4.37
CA GLN A 507 12.88 22.55 -5.02
C GLN A 507 14.05 23.34 -4.42
N LYS A 508 14.13 23.42 -3.08
CA LYS A 508 15.24 24.07 -2.37
C LYS A 508 16.57 23.36 -2.63
N TYR A 509 16.55 22.03 -2.64
CA TYR A 509 17.71 21.21 -2.97
C TYR A 509 18.22 21.51 -4.38
N VAL A 510 17.32 21.53 -5.38
CA VAL A 510 17.66 21.86 -6.77
C VAL A 510 18.23 23.27 -6.90
N ALA A 511 17.60 24.25 -6.26
CA ALA A 511 18.05 25.64 -6.31
C ALA A 511 19.48 25.80 -5.77
N ARG A 512 19.79 25.20 -4.61
CA ARG A 512 21.15 25.22 -4.04
C ARG A 512 22.17 24.54 -4.94
N LYS A 513 21.82 23.37 -5.50
CA LYS A 513 22.72 22.64 -6.39
C LYS A 513 23.04 23.41 -7.67
N ASN A 514 22.04 24.09 -8.25
CA ASN A 514 22.26 24.98 -9.40
C ASN A 514 23.14 26.17 -9.03
N ALA A 515 22.88 26.82 -7.89
CA ALA A 515 23.69 27.93 -7.41
C ALA A 515 25.15 27.51 -7.15
N TYR A 516 25.39 26.32 -6.59
CA TYR A 516 26.74 25.76 -6.47
C TYR A 516 27.38 25.52 -7.84
N ALA A 517 26.66 24.93 -8.78
CA ALA A 517 27.17 24.67 -10.12
C ALA A 517 27.61 25.96 -10.85
N GLU A 518 26.88 27.06 -10.64
CA GLU A 518 27.16 28.38 -11.21
C GLU A 518 28.30 29.11 -10.51
N THR A 519 28.32 29.12 -9.17
CA THR A 519 29.21 29.99 -8.38
C THR A 519 30.44 29.30 -7.81
N LYS A 520 30.37 27.97 -7.65
CA LYS A 520 31.33 27.14 -6.89
C LYS A 520 31.49 27.56 -5.42
N ASP A 521 30.58 28.38 -4.88
CA ASP A 521 30.59 28.81 -3.49
C ASP A 521 30.11 27.68 -2.57
N LYS A 522 31.00 27.20 -1.68
CA LYS A 522 30.74 26.07 -0.78
C LYS A 522 29.60 26.33 0.21
N LYS A 523 29.12 27.57 0.40
CA LYS A 523 27.93 27.81 1.24
C LYS A 523 26.69 27.09 0.73
N TYR A 524 26.61 26.81 -0.58
CA TYR A 524 25.48 26.10 -1.20
C TYR A 524 25.55 24.57 -1.01
N LEU A 525 26.65 24.06 -0.46
CA LEU A 525 26.80 22.65 -0.04
C LEU A 525 26.20 22.40 1.35
N THR A 526 25.69 23.43 2.03
CA THR A 526 25.05 23.31 3.33
C THR A 526 23.64 22.73 3.24
N ARG A 527 23.32 21.71 4.05
CA ARG A 527 21.96 21.12 4.10
C ARG A 527 20.96 22.03 4.82
N ASP A 528 19.68 21.85 4.50
CA ASP A 528 18.57 22.51 5.21
C ASP A 528 18.41 21.92 6.62
N VAL A 529 18.74 20.62 6.76
CA VAL A 529 18.78 19.91 8.04
C VAL A 529 20.21 19.42 8.27
N VAL A 530 20.91 20.10 9.18
CA VAL A 530 22.27 19.77 9.63
C VAL A 530 22.18 18.75 10.78
N LEU A 531 22.75 17.56 10.59
CA LEU A 531 22.64 16.44 11.52
C LEU A 531 23.45 16.64 12.82
N GLN A 532 24.47 17.49 12.76
CA GLN A 532 25.38 17.82 13.86
C GLN A 532 24.98 19.11 14.60
N SER A 533 23.85 19.72 14.22
CA SER A 533 23.32 20.88 14.95
C SER A 533 23.08 20.50 16.41
N PRO A 534 23.45 21.36 17.39
CA PRO A 534 23.21 21.08 18.81
C PRO A 534 21.72 20.90 19.15
N ASP A 535 20.84 21.42 18.30
CA ASP A 535 19.39 21.34 18.46
C ASP A 535 18.76 20.14 17.75
N PHE A 536 19.54 19.38 16.95
CA PHE A 536 19.01 18.31 16.10
C PHE A 536 18.26 17.26 16.92
N GLU A 537 18.88 16.68 17.95
CA GLU A 537 18.24 15.63 18.77
C GLU A 537 17.01 16.16 19.53
N ARG A 538 17.05 17.42 19.99
CA ARG A 538 15.91 18.05 20.66
C ARG A 538 14.73 18.22 19.70
N ASN A 539 14.98 18.69 18.49
CA ASN A 539 13.96 18.83 17.44
C ASN A 539 13.41 17.47 17.01
N LEU A 540 14.29 16.49 16.80
CA LEU A 540 13.93 15.10 16.48
C LEU A 540 13.00 14.51 17.55
N ARG A 541 13.36 14.62 18.83
CA ARG A 541 12.51 14.17 19.94
C ARG A 541 11.16 14.87 19.96
N ARG A 542 11.13 16.20 19.82
CA ARG A 542 9.89 16.99 19.79
C ARG A 542 8.95 16.49 18.69
N ASP A 543 9.47 16.29 17.48
CA ASP A 543 8.67 15.91 16.32
C ASP A 543 8.17 14.46 16.45
N LEU A 544 9.00 13.54 16.95
CA LEU A 544 8.59 12.18 17.29
C LEU A 544 7.51 12.17 18.37
N GLU A 545 7.69 12.88 19.49
CA GLU A 545 6.69 12.92 20.56
C GLU A 545 5.36 13.50 20.08
N LYS A 546 5.40 14.55 19.27
CA LYS A 546 4.20 15.16 18.67
C LYS A 546 3.42 14.15 17.81
N ASN A 547 4.12 13.39 16.97
CA ASN A 547 3.49 12.50 16.00
C ASN A 547 3.12 11.13 16.61
N LEU A 548 3.90 10.63 17.56
CA LEU A 548 3.76 9.27 18.08
C LEU A 548 2.91 9.17 19.35
N LYS A 549 2.94 10.16 20.26
CA LYS A 549 2.15 10.11 21.51
C LYS A 549 0.64 9.89 21.29
N PRO A 550 -0.01 10.48 20.27
CA PRO A 550 -1.42 10.21 19.99
C PRO A 550 -1.69 8.79 19.48
N LEU A 551 -0.67 8.14 18.89
CA LEU A 551 -0.80 6.84 18.23
C LEU A 551 -0.32 5.67 19.09
N ALA A 552 0.65 5.89 19.98
CA ALA A 552 1.24 4.87 20.82
C ALA A 552 0.19 4.07 21.63
N PRO A 553 -0.87 4.68 22.20
CA PRO A 553 -1.92 3.92 22.89
C PRO A 553 -2.65 2.88 22.03
N LEU A 554 -2.65 3.04 20.69
CA LEU A 554 -3.26 2.11 19.74
C LEU A 554 -2.42 0.84 19.51
N HIS A 555 -1.19 0.83 20.01
CA HIS A 555 -0.18 -0.18 19.76
C HIS A 555 0.05 -0.51 18.26
N PRO A 556 0.51 0.44 17.42
CA PRO A 556 0.82 0.16 16.01
C PRO A 556 1.85 -0.98 15.87
N LEU A 557 1.76 -1.74 14.77
CA LEU A 557 2.68 -2.82 14.41
C LEU A 557 4.11 -2.28 14.23
N ALA A 558 4.25 -1.13 13.58
CA ALA A 558 5.52 -0.45 13.32
C ALA A 558 5.33 1.03 13.02
N TYR A 559 6.43 1.79 13.10
CA TYR A 559 6.54 3.18 12.66
C TYR A 559 7.59 3.29 11.56
N TYR A 560 7.25 3.87 10.41
CA TYR A 560 8.27 4.29 9.45
C TYR A 560 8.73 5.72 9.76
N LEU A 561 10.04 5.90 9.92
CA LEU A 561 10.62 7.18 10.33
C LEU A 561 10.38 8.25 9.25
N ALA A 562 10.75 7.90 8.03
CA ALA A 562 10.68 8.75 6.85
C ALA A 562 10.53 7.89 5.60
N ASP A 563 10.31 8.55 4.47
CA ASP A 563 10.16 7.94 3.17
C ASP A 563 11.36 8.30 2.30
N GLU A 564 11.87 7.31 1.58
CA GLU A 564 12.98 7.42 0.64
C GLU A 564 14.22 8.11 1.21
N SER A 565 14.59 7.67 2.43
CA SER A 565 15.61 8.31 3.25
C SER A 565 16.98 8.31 2.58
N SER A 566 17.62 9.47 2.54
CA SER A 566 18.93 9.71 1.93
C SER A 566 19.49 11.07 2.36
N LEU A 567 20.82 11.21 2.34
CA LEU A 567 21.48 12.50 2.49
C LEU A 567 21.26 13.41 1.27
N THR A 568 21.00 12.87 0.08
CA THR A 568 20.70 13.68 -1.11
C THR A 568 19.26 13.47 -1.56
N SER A 569 18.92 13.90 -2.78
CA SER A 569 17.65 13.48 -3.39
C SER A 569 17.88 12.10 -4.03
N TYR A 570 17.53 11.04 -3.29
CA TYR A 570 17.64 9.64 -3.72
C TYR A 570 19.08 9.16 -3.97
N THR A 571 19.43 9.04 -5.25
CA THR A 571 20.76 8.63 -5.73
C THR A 571 21.52 9.80 -6.35
N ASP A 572 20.94 11.01 -6.35
CA ASP A 572 21.57 12.17 -6.96
C ASP A 572 22.91 12.50 -6.28
N PRO A 573 24.03 12.59 -7.02
CA PRO A 573 25.31 12.99 -6.45
C PRO A 573 25.34 14.47 -6.08
N PHE A 574 25.67 14.76 -4.82
CA PHE A 574 25.96 16.12 -4.35
C PHE A 574 26.81 16.10 -3.06
N ASP A 575 27.86 16.92 -3.02
CA ASP A 575 28.81 16.99 -1.90
C ASP A 575 28.22 17.76 -0.71
N VAL A 576 27.42 17.09 0.12
CA VAL A 576 26.86 17.65 1.36
C VAL A 576 27.45 16.93 2.58
N ASP A 577 27.72 17.58 3.71
CA ASP A 577 27.32 18.92 4.16
C ASP A 577 28.55 19.79 4.53
N TRP A 578 28.52 21.10 4.28
CA TRP A 578 29.60 22.06 4.60
C TRP A 578 29.23 23.08 5.68
N SER A 579 28.17 22.84 6.44
CA SER A 579 27.82 23.71 7.56
C SER A 579 28.97 23.85 8.58
N PRO A 580 29.08 24.99 9.30
CA PRO A 580 30.09 25.17 10.34
C PRO A 580 30.09 24.06 11.41
N GLU A 581 28.91 23.60 11.82
CA GLU A 581 28.73 22.53 12.80
C GLU A 581 29.21 21.18 12.25
N THR A 582 28.91 20.90 10.98
CA THR A 582 29.38 19.69 10.29
C THR A 582 30.91 19.67 10.22
N LEU A 583 31.53 20.78 9.80
CA LEU A 583 32.98 20.89 9.68
C LEU A 583 33.67 20.78 11.06
N ALA A 584 33.07 21.34 12.12
CA ALA A 584 33.58 21.19 13.48
C ALA A 584 33.56 19.72 13.93
N ALA A 585 32.44 19.02 13.73
CA ALA A 585 32.32 17.59 14.06
C ALA A 585 33.25 16.71 13.22
N PHE A 586 33.40 17.03 11.93
CA PHE A 586 34.31 16.32 11.02
C PHE A 586 35.77 16.42 11.47
N ARG A 587 36.23 17.60 11.93
CA ARG A 587 37.59 17.77 12.47
C ARG A 587 37.81 16.92 13.73
N LEU A 588 36.82 16.81 14.61
CA LEU A 588 36.89 15.93 15.78
C LEU A 588 36.92 14.45 15.39
N TRP A 589 36.25 14.09 14.29
CA TRP A 589 36.34 12.74 13.72
C TRP A 589 37.74 12.48 13.16
N LEU A 590 38.31 13.40 12.37
CA LEU A 590 39.68 13.27 11.84
C LEU A 590 40.74 13.15 12.95
N GLN A 591 40.58 13.83 14.08
CA GLN A 591 41.47 13.69 15.25
C GLN A 591 41.45 12.29 15.87
N LYS A 592 40.42 11.48 15.60
CA LYS A 592 40.35 10.07 16.02
C LYS A 592 40.97 9.14 14.97
N GLU A 593 40.86 9.52 13.70
CA GLU A 593 41.36 8.74 12.57
C GLU A 593 42.86 8.91 12.34
N TYR A 594 43.40 10.09 12.67
CA TYR A 594 44.80 10.44 12.46
C TYR A 594 45.47 10.80 13.79
N SER A 595 46.66 10.25 14.02
CA SER A 595 47.42 10.46 15.26
C SER A 595 47.88 11.91 15.46
N SER A 596 47.98 12.70 14.38
CA SER A 596 48.39 14.10 14.41
C SER A 596 47.94 14.85 13.16
N LEU A 597 48.03 16.19 13.18
CA LEU A 597 47.78 17.01 12.00
C LEU A 597 48.82 16.72 10.89
N ASP A 598 50.06 16.42 11.26
CA ASP A 598 51.09 16.03 10.30
C ASP A 598 50.76 14.71 9.62
N ALA A 599 50.20 13.74 10.35
CA ALA A 599 49.74 12.48 9.76
C ALA A 599 48.57 12.70 8.79
N LEU A 600 47.63 13.59 9.12
CA LEU A 600 46.57 14.00 8.20
C LEU A 600 47.17 14.66 6.95
N ASN A 601 48.05 15.65 7.12
CA ASN A 601 48.69 16.36 6.01
C ASN A 601 49.49 15.42 5.11
N ALA A 602 50.19 14.44 5.67
CA ALA A 602 50.90 13.43 4.91
C ALA A 602 49.94 12.53 4.11
N SER A 603 48.84 12.11 4.72
CA SER A 603 47.78 11.32 4.06
C SER A 603 47.12 12.11 2.93
N TRP A 604 46.68 13.34 3.21
CA TRP A 604 45.93 14.17 2.28
C TRP A 604 46.80 14.93 1.29
N GLU A 605 48.12 14.89 1.43
CA GLU A 605 49.09 15.73 0.70
C GLU A 605 48.77 17.24 0.84
N THR A 606 48.41 17.66 2.05
CA THR A 606 48.06 19.05 2.39
C THR A 606 49.08 19.69 3.34
N SER A 607 48.89 20.98 3.66
CA SER A 607 49.79 21.74 4.53
C SER A 607 49.04 22.59 5.57
N PHE A 608 48.00 22.05 6.20
CA PHE A 608 47.27 22.75 7.26
C PHE A 608 48.17 22.96 8.49
N THR A 609 48.16 24.16 9.06
CA THR A 609 48.97 24.51 10.24
C THR A 609 48.23 24.37 11.56
N ARG A 610 46.89 24.27 11.52
CA ARG A 610 46.02 24.01 12.67
C ARG A 610 44.75 23.28 12.24
N TRP A 611 44.18 22.48 13.14
CA TRP A 611 42.94 21.72 12.89
C TRP A 611 41.75 22.58 12.46
N GLY A 612 41.67 23.83 12.94
CA GLY A 612 40.58 24.74 12.61
C GLY A 612 40.52 25.14 11.13
N ASP A 613 41.62 25.00 10.39
CA ASP A 613 41.68 25.34 8.96
C ASP A 613 41.37 24.14 8.06
N VAL A 614 41.31 22.92 8.62
CA VAL A 614 41.02 21.70 7.86
C VAL A 614 39.60 21.78 7.31
N VAL A 615 39.46 21.67 5.99
CA VAL A 615 38.19 21.61 5.25
C VAL A 615 38.34 20.53 4.18
N PRO A 616 37.34 19.66 3.99
CA PRO A 616 37.42 18.64 2.94
C PRO A 616 37.39 19.27 1.54
N MET A 617 37.92 18.52 0.58
CA MET A 617 37.84 18.88 -0.84
C MET A 617 36.50 18.43 -1.43
N THR A 618 35.99 19.19 -2.39
CA THR A 618 34.83 18.79 -3.21
C THR A 618 35.26 17.78 -4.27
N THR A 619 34.29 17.14 -4.93
CA THR A 619 34.51 16.19 -6.03
C THR A 619 35.44 16.78 -7.11
N GLU A 620 35.17 18.01 -7.56
CA GLU A 620 35.96 18.64 -8.62
C GLU A 620 37.38 19.02 -8.15
N GLU A 621 37.54 19.40 -6.88
CA GLU A 621 38.84 19.73 -6.30
C GLU A 621 39.70 18.47 -6.16
N VAL A 622 39.12 17.39 -5.61
CA VAL A 622 39.86 16.16 -5.33
C VAL A 622 40.22 15.39 -6.61
N GLN A 623 39.37 15.45 -7.65
CA GLN A 623 39.69 14.88 -8.97
C GLN A 623 40.88 15.57 -9.63
N LYS A 624 41.00 16.89 -9.47
CA LYS A 624 42.17 17.65 -9.95
C LYS A 624 43.41 17.36 -9.10
N HIS A 625 43.23 17.14 -7.81
CA HIS A 625 44.32 16.82 -6.88
C HIS A 625 44.92 15.44 -7.15
N GLY A 626 44.09 14.46 -7.51
CA GLY A 626 44.53 13.08 -7.79
C GLY A 626 44.73 12.21 -6.54
N ASN A 627 44.69 12.79 -5.34
CA ASN A 627 44.62 12.08 -4.06
C ASN A 627 43.20 12.21 -3.51
N PHE A 628 42.46 11.09 -3.41
CA PHE A 628 41.03 11.10 -3.06
C PHE A 628 40.72 11.08 -1.56
N ALA A 629 41.72 10.98 -0.68
CA ALA A 629 41.54 10.90 0.77
C ALA A 629 40.74 12.07 1.39
N PRO A 630 41.00 13.35 1.03
CA PRO A 630 40.25 14.48 1.60
C PRO A 630 38.73 14.41 1.39
N TRP A 631 38.31 13.85 0.25
CA TRP A 631 36.90 13.68 -0.08
C TRP A 631 36.33 12.39 0.51
N THR A 632 37.07 11.27 0.41
CA THR A 632 36.65 9.97 0.91
C THR A 632 36.39 10.00 2.42
N ASP A 633 37.30 10.60 3.19
CA ASP A 633 37.14 10.76 4.64
C ASP A 633 35.86 11.53 4.98
N HIS A 634 35.54 12.58 4.21
CA HIS A 634 34.31 13.32 4.40
C HIS A 634 33.06 12.48 4.08
N ARG A 635 33.08 11.69 3.01
CA ARG A 635 31.95 10.78 2.69
C ARG A 635 31.74 9.74 3.79
N VAL A 636 32.82 9.12 4.29
CA VAL A 636 32.75 8.15 5.40
C VAL A 636 32.15 8.79 6.65
N PHE A 637 32.61 9.98 7.03
CA PHE A 637 32.06 10.72 8.17
C PHE A 637 30.55 10.95 8.03
N MET A 638 30.10 11.43 6.87
CA MET A 638 28.67 11.70 6.63
C MET A 638 27.83 10.42 6.59
N GLU A 639 28.34 9.34 6.03
CA GLU A 639 27.71 8.01 6.08
C GLU A 639 27.51 7.55 7.53
N GLN A 640 28.58 7.56 8.35
CA GLN A 640 28.52 7.14 9.75
C GLN A 640 27.57 8.02 10.57
N ASP A 641 27.56 9.33 10.31
CA ASP A 641 26.66 10.24 11.03
C ASP A 641 25.20 9.99 10.66
N PHE A 642 24.91 9.69 9.39
CA PHE A 642 23.57 9.29 8.94
C PHE A 642 23.09 8.01 9.63
N VAL A 643 23.94 6.98 9.70
CA VAL A 643 23.65 5.73 10.44
C VAL A 643 23.38 6.02 11.92
N ARG A 644 24.19 6.88 12.55
CA ARG A 644 24.04 7.27 13.96
C ARG A 644 22.67 7.91 14.22
N VAL A 645 22.26 8.88 13.41
CA VAL A 645 20.99 9.59 13.63
C VAL A 645 19.77 8.72 13.35
N LEU A 646 19.84 7.79 12.39
CA LEU A 646 18.79 6.79 12.17
C LEU A 646 18.65 5.86 13.39
N GLY A 647 19.77 5.37 13.92
CA GLY A 647 19.78 4.58 15.15
C GLY A 647 19.20 5.35 16.34
N ARG A 648 19.55 6.63 16.49
CA ARG A 648 19.02 7.51 17.53
C ARG A 648 17.52 7.72 17.41
N ALA A 649 17.01 7.93 16.20
CA ALA A 649 15.58 8.03 15.95
C ALA A 649 14.85 6.73 16.31
N ARG A 650 15.40 5.56 15.95
CA ARG A 650 14.84 4.25 16.35
C ARG A 650 14.77 4.10 17.86
N ASP A 651 15.82 4.50 18.59
CA ASP A 651 15.83 4.40 20.05
C ASP A 651 14.78 5.33 20.68
N MET A 652 14.65 6.56 20.17
CA MET A 652 13.60 7.49 20.62
C MET A 652 12.18 6.98 20.32
N VAL A 653 11.94 6.28 19.21
CA VAL A 653 10.65 5.61 18.95
C VAL A 653 10.32 4.63 20.07
N ARG A 654 11.28 3.83 20.53
CA ARG A 654 11.09 2.85 21.61
C ARG A 654 10.94 3.49 22.99
N GLU A 655 11.53 4.67 23.19
CA GLU A 655 11.31 5.47 24.40
C GLU A 655 9.87 5.99 24.47
N VAL A 656 9.29 6.43 23.35
CA VAL A 656 7.90 6.92 23.29
C VAL A 656 6.90 5.77 23.31
N ASP A 657 7.20 4.67 22.63
CA ASP A 657 6.34 3.51 22.49
C ASP A 657 7.14 2.19 22.66
N PRO A 658 7.20 1.66 23.91
CA PRO A 658 7.94 0.44 24.21
C PRO A 658 7.47 -0.76 23.38
N GLY A 659 8.40 -1.40 22.67
CA GLY A 659 8.14 -2.56 21.82
C GLY A 659 7.67 -2.23 20.40
N ALA A 660 7.63 -0.95 20.01
CA ALA A 660 7.39 -0.57 18.62
C ALA A 660 8.64 -0.81 17.76
N LEU A 661 8.41 -1.21 16.50
CA LEU A 661 9.45 -1.40 15.50
C LEU A 661 9.65 -0.11 14.71
N ALA A 662 10.88 0.35 14.55
CA ALA A 662 11.20 1.48 13.67
C ALA A 662 11.63 0.98 12.28
N SER A 663 11.13 1.65 11.25
CA SER A 663 11.32 1.32 9.83
C SER A 663 11.83 2.48 9.00
N ILE A 664 12.45 2.15 7.86
CA ILE A 664 12.69 3.08 6.75
C ILE A 664 11.81 2.64 5.57
N SER A 665 11.01 3.57 5.06
CA SER A 665 10.19 3.37 3.85
C SER A 665 11.01 3.70 2.60
N GLY A 666 11.04 2.82 1.60
CA GLY A 666 11.59 3.09 0.26
C GLY A 666 13.12 3.21 0.22
N THR A 667 13.85 2.11 0.42
CA THR A 667 15.33 2.15 0.49
C THR A 667 15.99 2.52 -0.85
N GLN A 668 17.05 3.34 -0.77
CA GLN A 668 17.80 3.81 -1.95
C GLN A 668 18.99 2.90 -2.28
N VAL A 669 19.38 2.85 -3.56
CA VAL A 669 20.64 2.19 -3.93
C VAL A 669 21.80 2.88 -3.21
N PRO A 670 22.75 2.14 -2.62
CA PRO A 670 23.90 2.73 -1.95
C PRO A 670 24.77 3.52 -2.94
N THR A 671 25.04 4.80 -2.64
CA THR A 671 25.96 5.64 -3.44
C THR A 671 27.00 6.29 -2.55
N ALA A 672 28.00 6.91 -3.17
CA ALA A 672 29.02 7.68 -2.45
C ALA A 672 28.47 8.92 -1.70
N HIS A 673 27.25 9.37 -1.98
CA HIS A 673 26.74 10.66 -1.47
C HIS A 673 25.52 10.54 -0.57
N ASN A 674 24.70 9.50 -0.73
CA ASN A 674 23.37 9.44 -0.12
C ASN A 674 23.36 8.86 1.30
N GLY A 675 24.51 8.48 1.85
CA GLY A 675 24.65 7.97 3.22
C GLY A 675 24.13 6.54 3.42
N CYS A 676 23.68 5.86 2.36
CA CYS A 676 23.04 4.54 2.47
C CYS A 676 24.07 3.40 2.59
N ASN A 677 24.80 3.32 3.71
CA ASN A 677 25.63 2.17 4.03
C ASN A 677 24.77 1.05 4.64
N TRP A 678 24.18 0.20 3.79
CA TRP A 678 23.18 -0.78 4.22
C TRP A 678 23.67 -1.80 5.23
N TYR A 679 24.93 -2.25 5.15
CA TYR A 679 25.44 -3.20 6.15
C TYR A 679 25.30 -2.63 7.57
N GLU A 680 25.67 -1.37 7.78
CA GLU A 680 25.59 -0.74 9.10
C GLU A 680 24.14 -0.35 9.48
N ILE A 681 23.36 0.18 8.54
CA ILE A 681 21.95 0.54 8.78
C ILE A 681 21.14 -0.69 9.18
N ASP A 682 21.38 -1.83 8.53
CA ASP A 682 20.69 -3.09 8.81
C ASP A 682 20.97 -3.57 10.24
N GLN A 683 22.13 -3.27 10.83
CA GLN A 683 22.42 -3.60 12.23
C GLN A 683 21.69 -2.68 13.23
N ARG A 684 21.24 -1.50 12.78
CA ARG A 684 20.58 -0.51 13.64
C ARG A 684 19.06 -0.56 13.56
N MET A 685 18.49 -0.76 12.38
CA MET A 685 17.04 -0.69 12.18
C MET A 685 16.33 -2.00 12.56
N ASP A 686 15.02 -1.96 12.82
CA ASP A 686 14.25 -3.16 13.19
C ASP A 686 13.59 -3.84 11.98
N TYR A 687 13.27 -3.02 10.98
CA TYR A 687 12.43 -3.35 9.85
C TYR A 687 12.79 -2.42 8.68
N LEU A 688 12.73 -2.90 7.44
CA LEU A 688 12.90 -2.09 6.23
C LEU A 688 11.84 -2.40 5.17
N GLN A 689 11.52 -1.39 4.36
CA GLN A 689 10.63 -1.54 3.20
C GLN A 689 11.41 -1.28 1.91
N PRO A 690 12.19 -2.27 1.42
CA PRO A 690 13.14 -2.00 0.36
C PRO A 690 12.54 -1.95 -1.04
N TYR A 691 13.22 -1.23 -1.93
CA TYR A 691 13.09 -1.44 -3.37
C TYR A 691 14.07 -2.53 -3.85
N SER A 692 13.80 -3.16 -4.99
CA SER A 692 14.65 -4.26 -5.51
C SER A 692 15.97 -3.80 -6.15
N GLY A 693 16.10 -2.52 -6.50
CA GLY A 693 17.27 -1.99 -7.19
C GLY A 693 18.57 -2.19 -6.39
N GLY A 694 19.66 -2.56 -7.07
CA GLY A 694 20.98 -2.69 -6.44
C GLY A 694 21.25 -3.97 -5.67
N ASN A 695 20.49 -5.03 -5.96
CA ASN A 695 20.49 -6.31 -5.22
C ASN A 695 20.01 -6.16 -3.78
N GLN A 696 19.08 -5.23 -3.51
CA GLN A 696 18.61 -4.97 -2.16
C GLN A 696 17.69 -6.08 -1.61
N ASP A 697 16.95 -6.79 -2.47
CA ASP A 697 16.15 -7.94 -2.02
C ASP A 697 17.04 -9.00 -1.35
N GLU A 698 18.23 -9.25 -1.91
CA GLU A 698 19.21 -10.20 -1.40
C GLU A 698 20.04 -9.59 -0.25
N MET A 699 20.51 -8.35 -0.44
CA MET A 699 21.49 -7.68 0.40
C MET A 699 21.06 -7.61 1.87
N HIS A 700 19.86 -7.11 2.16
CA HIS A 700 19.45 -6.88 3.56
C HIS A 700 19.36 -8.16 4.36
N HIS A 701 18.72 -9.18 3.79
CA HIS A 701 18.59 -10.49 4.43
C HIS A 701 19.95 -11.15 4.65
N LEU A 702 20.86 -11.01 3.67
CA LEU A 702 22.19 -11.62 3.73
C LEU A 702 23.16 -10.88 4.66
N PHE A 703 22.97 -9.57 4.91
CA PHE A 703 23.68 -8.82 5.94
C PHE A 703 23.17 -9.08 7.35
N ARG A 704 21.86 -9.19 7.53
CA ARG A 704 21.24 -9.47 8.83
C ARG A 704 20.11 -10.48 8.70
N PRO A 705 20.42 -11.79 8.78
CA PRO A 705 19.39 -12.82 8.81
C PRO A 705 18.36 -12.57 9.93
N GLY A 706 17.08 -12.56 9.57
CA GLY A 706 15.97 -12.34 10.50
C GLY A 706 15.49 -10.88 10.64
N ILE A 707 16.14 -9.91 9.97
CA ILE A 707 15.57 -8.56 9.83
C ILE A 707 14.19 -8.64 9.16
N LYS A 708 13.23 -7.83 9.62
CA LYS A 708 11.89 -7.76 9.00
C LYS A 708 11.99 -6.98 7.69
N LEU A 709 11.40 -7.50 6.63
CA LEU A 709 11.45 -6.90 5.30
C LEU A 709 10.09 -6.98 4.63
N THR A 710 9.60 -5.84 4.14
CA THR A 710 8.44 -5.81 3.23
C THR A 710 8.73 -4.97 2.01
N GLY A 711 9.25 -5.61 0.97
CA GLY A 711 9.63 -4.92 -0.25
C GLY A 711 8.45 -4.20 -0.92
N PHE A 712 8.68 -2.99 -1.41
CA PHE A 712 7.68 -2.25 -2.18
C PHE A 712 7.34 -3.01 -3.46
N THR A 713 6.05 -3.25 -3.64
CA THR A 713 5.45 -4.16 -4.61
C THR A 713 4.37 -3.41 -5.38
N GLY A 714 4.24 -3.73 -6.67
CA GLY A 714 3.28 -3.10 -7.56
C GLY A 714 3.97 -2.44 -8.74
N TYR A 715 3.60 -1.20 -9.07
CA TYR A 715 4.20 -0.42 -10.17
C TYR A 715 3.97 -1.01 -11.56
N GLY A 716 2.73 -1.43 -11.84
CA GLY A 716 2.35 -1.98 -13.14
C GLY A 716 2.71 -3.44 -13.40
N SER A 717 3.47 -4.11 -12.53
CA SER A 717 3.76 -5.55 -12.68
C SER A 717 2.49 -6.41 -12.65
N THR A 718 2.37 -7.35 -13.60
CA THR A 718 1.24 -8.28 -13.74
C THR A 718 1.73 -9.70 -14.09
N GLY A 719 0.81 -10.67 -14.09
CA GLY A 719 1.08 -12.05 -14.51
C GLY A 719 2.29 -12.68 -13.81
N ALA A 720 3.07 -13.47 -14.56
CA ALA A 720 4.24 -14.18 -14.06
C ALA A 720 5.28 -13.28 -13.37
N ALA A 721 5.48 -12.04 -13.84
CA ALA A 721 6.44 -11.11 -13.24
C ALA A 721 6.02 -10.67 -11.83
N ALA A 722 4.72 -10.48 -11.59
CA ALA A 722 4.21 -10.16 -10.25
C ALA A 722 4.40 -11.34 -9.29
N HIS A 723 4.16 -12.57 -9.75
CA HIS A 723 4.38 -13.79 -8.96
C HIS A 723 5.86 -14.03 -8.66
N GLU A 724 6.73 -13.97 -9.68
CA GLU A 724 8.18 -14.15 -9.55
C GLU A 724 8.75 -13.22 -8.48
N GLN A 725 8.38 -11.94 -8.52
CA GLN A 725 8.83 -10.96 -7.54
C GLN A 725 8.49 -11.37 -6.10
N GLN A 726 7.27 -11.87 -5.85
CA GLN A 726 6.85 -12.24 -4.48
C GLN A 726 7.56 -13.50 -4.01
N TRP A 727 7.71 -14.50 -4.87
CA TRP A 727 8.43 -15.73 -4.51
C TRP A 727 9.93 -15.50 -4.33
N ARG A 728 10.57 -14.71 -5.20
CA ARG A 728 11.97 -14.28 -5.05
C ARG A 728 12.20 -13.61 -3.71
N ARG A 729 11.35 -12.65 -3.34
CA ARG A 729 11.43 -11.95 -2.05
C ARG A 729 11.24 -12.90 -0.87
N LEU A 730 10.32 -13.85 -0.95
CA LEU A 730 10.17 -14.88 0.08
C LEU A 730 11.44 -15.74 0.20
N PHE A 731 12.06 -16.11 -0.93
CA PHE A 731 13.30 -16.88 -0.97
C PHE A 731 14.49 -16.11 -0.41
N TYR A 732 14.46 -14.78 -0.49
CA TYR A 732 15.39 -13.88 0.19
C TYR A 732 14.87 -13.38 1.55
N GLY A 733 13.96 -14.12 2.19
CA GLY A 733 13.61 -13.91 3.60
C GLY A 733 12.70 -12.71 3.89
N HIS A 734 12.04 -12.14 2.88
CA HIS A 734 11.03 -11.12 3.11
C HIS A 734 9.86 -11.71 3.92
N THR A 735 9.45 -10.96 4.94
CA THR A 735 8.38 -11.32 5.88
C THR A 735 7.05 -10.66 5.52
N GLY A 736 6.97 -10.07 4.33
CA GLY A 736 5.80 -9.37 3.83
C GLY A 736 6.04 -8.61 2.53
N ALA A 737 5.05 -7.81 2.15
CA ALA A 737 5.09 -6.93 0.99
C ALA A 737 4.46 -5.56 1.32
N SER A 738 5.03 -4.49 0.77
CA SER A 738 4.46 -3.14 0.87
C SER A 738 3.79 -2.74 -0.45
N ILE A 739 2.52 -2.34 -0.41
CA ILE A 739 1.75 -1.90 -1.59
C ILE A 739 1.74 -0.38 -1.62
N PHE A 740 2.16 0.19 -2.75
CA PHE A 740 2.19 1.64 -2.93
C PHE A 740 0.80 2.29 -2.75
N TRP A 741 -0.24 1.73 -3.37
CA TRP A 741 -1.55 2.38 -3.39
C TRP A 741 -2.71 1.47 -3.80
N HIS A 742 -3.90 1.67 -3.22
CA HIS A 742 -5.02 0.76 -3.45
C HIS A 742 -5.60 0.83 -4.88
N TYR A 743 -5.44 1.97 -5.55
CA TYR A 743 -5.93 2.12 -6.92
C TYR A 743 -5.10 1.37 -7.97
N THR A 744 -3.93 0.87 -7.61
CA THR A 744 -3.17 -0.02 -8.51
C THR A 744 -3.65 -1.46 -8.39
N ILE A 745 -4.37 -1.81 -7.32
CA ILE A 745 -4.88 -3.18 -7.06
C ILE A 745 -6.40 -3.31 -7.30
N LEU A 746 -7.16 -2.22 -7.24
CA LEU A 746 -8.59 -2.20 -7.52
C LEU A 746 -8.92 -1.25 -8.67
N ASN A 747 -9.81 -1.70 -9.56
CA ASN A 747 -10.49 -0.86 -10.53
C ASN A 747 -11.54 0.03 -9.83
N PRO A 748 -12.04 1.11 -10.49
CA PRO A 748 -13.03 2.00 -9.89
C PRO A 748 -14.36 1.31 -9.48
N ASP A 749 -14.68 0.14 -10.06
CA ASP A 749 -15.85 -0.68 -9.69
C ASP A 749 -15.61 -1.58 -8.46
N LEU A 750 -14.42 -1.50 -7.86
CA LEU A 750 -13.88 -2.33 -6.78
C LEU A 750 -13.51 -3.76 -7.18
N SER A 751 -13.55 -4.12 -8.46
CA SER A 751 -12.96 -5.38 -8.93
C SER A 751 -11.43 -5.33 -8.89
N PHE A 752 -10.76 -6.49 -8.81
CA PHE A 752 -9.30 -6.51 -8.94
C PHE A 752 -8.86 -6.07 -10.33
N SER A 753 -7.90 -5.14 -10.36
CA SER A 753 -7.13 -4.84 -11.56
C SER A 753 -6.32 -6.08 -11.99
N GLU A 754 -5.71 -6.04 -13.19
CA GLU A 754 -4.81 -7.11 -13.64
C GLU A 754 -3.66 -7.35 -12.64
N GLN A 755 -3.04 -6.27 -12.16
CA GLN A 755 -2.03 -6.33 -11.09
C GLN A 755 -2.60 -6.88 -9.79
N GLY A 756 -3.77 -6.37 -9.36
CA GLY A 756 -4.44 -6.81 -8.13
C GLY A 756 -4.72 -8.31 -8.13
N ARG A 757 -5.15 -8.85 -9.27
CA ARG A 757 -5.42 -10.27 -9.45
C ARG A 757 -4.16 -11.12 -9.35
N ALA A 758 -3.07 -10.72 -10.03
CA ALA A 758 -1.82 -11.47 -9.98
C ALA A 758 -1.23 -11.50 -8.55
N LEU A 759 -1.19 -10.35 -7.89
CA LEU A 759 -0.67 -10.23 -6.52
C LEU A 759 -1.53 -10.97 -5.49
N SER A 760 -2.87 -10.85 -5.55
CA SER A 760 -3.77 -11.57 -4.64
C SER A 760 -3.63 -13.09 -4.73
N GLN A 761 -3.35 -13.63 -5.92
CA GLN A 761 -3.07 -15.06 -6.08
C GLN A 761 -1.76 -15.48 -5.42
N ALA A 762 -0.70 -14.66 -5.55
CA ALA A 762 0.58 -14.91 -4.90
C ALA A 762 0.45 -14.85 -3.36
N PHE A 763 -0.13 -13.75 -2.84
CA PHE A 763 -0.34 -13.57 -1.40
C PHE A 763 -1.25 -14.62 -0.80
N GLY A 764 -2.34 -14.99 -1.50
CA GLY A 764 -3.25 -16.03 -1.06
C GLY A 764 -2.58 -17.39 -0.86
N ARG A 765 -1.52 -17.71 -1.63
CA ARG A 765 -0.71 -18.93 -1.43
C ARG A 765 0.25 -18.78 -0.26
N ILE A 766 0.98 -17.66 -0.21
CA ILE A 766 2.00 -17.40 0.81
C ILE A 766 1.37 -17.31 2.22
N GLN A 767 0.28 -16.57 2.38
CA GLN A 767 -0.35 -16.31 3.69
C GLN A 767 -1.09 -17.51 4.29
N ARG A 768 -1.31 -18.59 3.53
CA ARG A 768 -1.93 -19.85 4.01
C ARG A 768 -0.93 -20.78 4.73
N GLY A 769 0.13 -20.20 5.30
CA GLY A 769 1.10 -20.87 6.16
C GLY A 769 2.46 -21.11 5.50
N ILE A 770 2.58 -21.05 4.17
CA ILE A 770 3.88 -21.16 3.49
C ILE A 770 4.83 -20.05 3.95
N GLY A 771 4.35 -18.80 3.99
CA GLY A 771 5.12 -17.65 4.47
C GLY A 771 5.65 -17.88 5.88
N ARG A 772 4.82 -18.45 6.78
CA ARG A 772 5.22 -18.78 8.15
C ARG A 772 6.27 -19.88 8.22
N VAL A 773 6.19 -20.91 7.37
CA VAL A 773 7.26 -21.93 7.24
C VAL A 773 8.59 -21.28 6.85
N PHE A 774 8.58 -20.37 5.86
CA PHE A 774 9.79 -19.66 5.43
C PHE A 774 10.34 -18.72 6.52
N MET A 775 9.47 -17.97 7.20
CA MET A 775 9.84 -17.09 8.32
C MET A 775 10.46 -17.87 9.49
N ASN A 776 10.04 -19.11 9.67
CA ASN A 776 10.53 -20.04 10.69
C ASN A 776 11.71 -20.91 10.22
N SER A 777 12.28 -20.62 9.06
CA SER A 777 13.40 -21.35 8.46
C SER A 777 14.67 -20.50 8.39
N ARG A 778 15.84 -21.16 8.38
CA ARG A 778 17.15 -20.51 8.23
C ARG A 778 17.80 -20.94 6.91
N VAL A 779 18.35 -20.00 6.15
CA VAL A 779 19.09 -20.28 4.91
C VAL A 779 20.37 -21.08 5.20
N LEU A 780 20.64 -22.10 4.37
CA LEU A 780 21.85 -22.92 4.38
C LEU A 780 22.75 -22.52 3.21
N GLU A 781 23.81 -21.77 3.48
CA GLU A 781 24.71 -21.22 2.45
C GLU A 781 25.66 -22.28 1.86
N ASP A 782 26.05 -22.12 0.59
CA ASP A 782 27.01 -23.02 -0.07
C ASP A 782 28.48 -22.68 0.24
N GLY A 783 28.72 -21.64 1.05
CA GLY A 783 30.05 -21.13 1.37
C GLY A 783 30.61 -20.21 0.28
N VAL A 784 29.76 -19.44 -0.40
CA VAL A 784 30.17 -18.40 -1.36
C VAL A 784 29.85 -17.01 -0.82
N ALA A 785 30.83 -16.11 -0.87
CA ALA A 785 30.68 -14.71 -0.51
C ALA A 785 30.90 -13.79 -1.72
N ILE A 786 30.07 -12.74 -1.83
CA ILE A 786 30.29 -11.61 -2.73
C ILE A 786 30.65 -10.40 -1.88
N HIS A 787 31.75 -9.74 -2.21
CA HIS A 787 32.18 -8.55 -1.50
C HIS A 787 31.28 -7.35 -1.77
N PHE A 788 30.87 -6.67 -0.70
CA PHE A 788 30.20 -5.37 -0.72
C PHE A 788 31.08 -4.34 -0.03
N SER A 789 31.51 -3.31 -0.77
CA SER A 789 32.42 -2.29 -0.23
C SER A 789 31.94 -0.89 -0.55
N MET A 790 31.60 -0.14 0.50
CA MET A 790 31.35 1.30 0.41
C MET A 790 32.61 2.05 -0.03
N ALA A 791 33.80 1.60 0.36
CA ALA A 791 35.06 2.16 -0.11
C ALA A 791 35.19 2.00 -1.64
N SER A 792 34.84 0.83 -2.18
CA SER A 792 34.85 0.60 -3.64
C SER A 792 33.74 1.36 -4.36
N ILE A 793 32.57 1.56 -3.76
CA ILE A 793 31.51 2.44 -4.30
C ILE A 793 32.01 3.88 -4.45
N ARG A 794 32.68 4.41 -3.41
CA ARG A 794 33.32 5.74 -3.44
C ARG A 794 34.45 5.80 -4.46
N GLY A 795 35.38 4.84 -4.40
CA GLY A 795 36.54 4.76 -5.28
C GLY A 795 36.16 4.61 -6.75
N ALA A 796 35.12 3.83 -7.07
CA ALA A 796 34.61 3.73 -8.43
C ALA A 796 34.03 5.07 -8.89
N TRP A 797 33.11 5.67 -8.12
CA TRP A 797 32.45 6.89 -8.53
C TRP A 797 33.41 8.08 -8.67
N ILE A 798 34.37 8.26 -7.75
CA ILE A 798 35.23 9.44 -7.75
C ILE A 798 36.18 9.50 -8.95
N THR A 799 36.48 8.37 -9.59
CA THR A 799 37.42 8.31 -10.72
C THR A 799 36.95 9.06 -11.97
N ASP A 800 35.63 9.10 -12.21
CA ASP A 800 35.05 9.72 -13.41
C ASP A 800 33.72 10.45 -13.16
N GLY A 801 33.24 10.46 -11.91
CA GLY A 801 31.96 11.00 -11.50
C GLY A 801 31.84 12.50 -11.75
N ARG A 802 30.64 12.94 -12.12
CA ARG A 802 30.33 14.36 -12.37
C ARG A 802 29.04 14.79 -11.68
N ILE A 803 29.13 15.84 -10.87
CA ILE A 803 27.97 16.54 -10.32
C ILE A 803 27.46 17.54 -11.37
N ARG A 804 26.17 17.47 -11.72
CA ARG A 804 25.52 18.34 -12.72
C ARG A 804 24.39 19.17 -12.08
N PRO A 805 24.03 20.35 -12.65
CA PRO A 805 22.86 21.09 -12.21
C PRO A 805 21.58 20.24 -12.37
N GLY A 806 20.56 20.54 -11.57
CA GLY A 806 19.33 19.75 -11.48
C GLY A 806 19.50 18.44 -10.70
N VAL A 807 18.44 17.64 -10.68
CA VAL A 807 18.45 16.31 -10.07
C VAL A 807 18.87 15.29 -11.14
N GLY A 808 19.91 14.51 -10.84
CA GLY A 808 20.40 13.44 -11.69
C GLY A 808 20.20 12.06 -11.08
N ASN A 809 20.72 11.06 -11.78
CA ASN A 809 20.80 9.67 -11.34
C ASN A 809 22.27 9.26 -11.32
N VAL A 810 22.71 8.59 -10.25
CA VAL A 810 24.10 8.15 -10.07
C VAL A 810 24.62 7.34 -11.28
N MET A 811 23.77 6.50 -11.89
CA MET A 811 24.14 5.65 -13.03
C MET A 811 24.51 6.46 -14.27
N GLY A 812 23.95 7.66 -14.43
CA GLY A 812 24.27 8.58 -15.52
C GLY A 812 25.42 9.55 -15.21
N SER A 813 25.95 9.51 -13.98
CA SER A 813 26.96 10.46 -13.50
C SER A 813 28.39 9.91 -13.53
N SER A 814 28.56 8.58 -13.54
CA SER A 814 29.85 7.87 -13.50
C SER A 814 29.74 6.54 -14.23
N GLN A 815 30.63 6.29 -15.19
CA GLN A 815 30.69 5.02 -15.92
C GLN A 815 31.35 3.93 -15.08
N ALA A 816 32.37 4.28 -14.28
CA ALA A 816 33.03 3.37 -13.35
C ALA A 816 32.06 2.82 -12.29
N TYR A 817 31.24 3.69 -11.68
CA TYR A 817 30.19 3.26 -10.76
C TYR A 817 29.16 2.35 -11.44
N ALA A 818 28.71 2.70 -12.65
CA ALA A 818 27.77 1.88 -13.40
C ALA A 818 28.34 0.49 -13.73
N ASP A 819 29.66 0.40 -14.01
CA ASP A 819 30.34 -0.86 -14.26
C ASP A 819 30.48 -1.71 -12.98
N LEU A 820 30.86 -1.12 -11.84
CA LEU A 820 30.84 -1.80 -10.54
C LEU A 820 29.47 -2.41 -10.26
N PHE A 821 28.42 -1.61 -10.42
CA PHE A 821 27.05 -2.05 -10.18
C PHE A 821 26.66 -3.20 -11.11
N LYS A 822 26.98 -3.08 -12.41
CA LYS A 822 26.71 -4.11 -13.42
C LYS A 822 27.44 -5.42 -13.11
N ARG A 823 28.73 -5.37 -12.77
CA ARG A 823 29.56 -6.56 -12.50
C ARG A 823 29.09 -7.31 -11.25
N ARG A 824 28.81 -6.59 -10.15
CA ARG A 824 28.26 -7.20 -8.93
C ARG A 824 26.92 -7.87 -9.20
N GLY A 825 26.02 -7.19 -9.89
CA GLY A 825 24.72 -7.76 -10.27
C GLY A 825 24.84 -8.97 -11.20
N ALA A 826 25.81 -8.96 -12.12
CA ALA A 826 26.07 -10.09 -13.01
C ALA A 826 26.63 -11.32 -12.26
N TRP A 827 27.50 -11.13 -11.27
CA TRP A 827 27.94 -12.22 -10.39
C TRP A 827 26.80 -12.83 -9.58
N ALA A 828 25.95 -12.00 -8.98
CA ALA A 828 24.77 -12.48 -8.24
C ALA A 828 23.87 -13.33 -9.14
N ARG A 829 23.50 -12.84 -10.33
CA ARG A 829 22.68 -13.57 -11.30
C ARG A 829 23.33 -14.86 -11.79
N GLN A 830 24.65 -14.84 -12.00
CA GLN A 830 25.38 -16.05 -12.42
C GLN A 830 25.29 -17.14 -11.35
N LEU A 831 25.47 -16.78 -10.07
CA LEU A 831 25.34 -17.73 -8.95
C LEU A 831 23.91 -18.23 -8.80
N GLU A 832 22.90 -17.36 -8.94
CA GLU A 832 21.49 -17.77 -8.98
C GLU A 832 21.24 -18.78 -10.11
N SER A 833 21.73 -18.50 -11.33
CA SER A 833 21.58 -19.38 -12.50
C SER A 833 22.22 -20.75 -12.31
N ASP A 834 23.30 -20.81 -11.53
CA ASP A 834 24.02 -22.04 -11.16
C ASP A 834 23.37 -22.75 -9.95
N GLY A 835 22.32 -22.20 -9.35
CA GLY A 835 21.65 -22.73 -8.17
C GLY A 835 22.46 -22.61 -6.88
N ILE A 836 23.43 -21.69 -6.84
CA ILE A 836 24.37 -21.50 -5.74
C ILE A 836 23.90 -20.39 -4.81
N GLN A 837 23.82 -20.71 -3.52
CA GLN A 837 23.50 -19.75 -2.47
C GLN A 837 24.74 -19.02 -1.97
N PHE A 838 24.67 -17.70 -2.00
CA PHE A 838 25.75 -16.81 -1.58
C PHE A 838 25.32 -15.85 -0.47
N ARG A 839 26.31 -15.23 0.17
CA ARG A 839 26.14 -14.12 1.11
C ARG A 839 26.87 -12.88 0.59
N PHE A 840 26.32 -11.69 0.80
CA PHE A 840 27.12 -10.45 0.70
C PHE A 840 27.92 -10.25 1.99
N LEU A 841 29.22 -10.02 1.88
CA LEU A 841 30.07 -9.67 3.02
C LEU A 841 30.59 -8.24 2.88
N ALA A 842 30.34 -7.43 3.91
CA ALA A 842 30.89 -6.10 4.03
C ALA A 842 32.30 -6.11 4.64
N THR A 843 33.07 -5.06 4.40
CA THR A 843 34.44 -4.89 4.94
C THR A 843 34.56 -5.22 6.44
N PRO A 844 33.68 -4.73 7.35
CA PRO A 844 33.80 -5.07 8.77
C PRO A 844 33.63 -6.57 9.06
N GLN A 845 32.87 -7.31 8.24
CA GLN A 845 32.71 -8.76 8.42
C GLN A 845 33.99 -9.50 8.02
N ILE A 846 34.61 -9.10 6.91
CA ILE A 846 35.86 -9.68 6.43
C ILE A 846 36.98 -9.42 7.44
N GLU A 847 37.11 -8.18 7.90
CA GLU A 847 38.12 -7.78 8.89
C GLU A 847 37.98 -8.49 10.25
N ASN A 848 36.75 -8.91 10.60
CA ASN A 848 36.44 -9.64 11.83
C ASN A 848 36.42 -11.16 11.65
N GLY A 849 36.93 -11.69 10.52
CA GLY A 849 37.17 -13.12 10.32
C GLY A 849 35.99 -13.93 9.79
N GLU A 850 34.91 -13.30 9.30
CA GLU A 850 33.75 -14.05 8.80
C GLU A 850 34.06 -14.97 7.61
N LEU A 851 35.17 -14.73 6.88
CA LEU A 851 35.63 -15.57 5.76
C LEU A 851 35.88 -17.04 6.15
N ASP A 852 36.05 -17.37 7.43
CA ASP A 852 36.22 -18.75 7.92
C ASP A 852 35.03 -19.68 7.62
N LYS A 853 33.85 -19.10 7.35
CA LYS A 853 32.64 -19.85 7.02
C LYS A 853 32.50 -20.12 5.52
N PHE A 854 33.41 -19.59 4.70
CA PHE A 854 33.31 -19.58 3.24
C PHE A 854 34.42 -20.41 2.60
N LYS A 855 34.20 -20.76 1.33
CA LYS A 855 35.13 -21.47 0.44
C LYS A 855 35.51 -20.62 -0.76
N VAL A 856 34.61 -19.72 -1.16
CA VAL A 856 34.80 -18.81 -2.29
C VAL A 856 34.48 -17.38 -1.85
N LEU A 857 35.34 -16.44 -2.23
CA LEU A 857 35.11 -15.00 -2.14
C LEU A 857 35.19 -14.39 -3.55
N ILE A 858 34.23 -13.55 -3.91
CA ILE A 858 34.20 -12.86 -5.20
C ILE A 858 34.32 -11.36 -4.94
N LEU A 859 35.27 -10.71 -5.60
CA LEU A 859 35.60 -9.29 -5.46
C LEU A 859 35.20 -8.50 -6.73
N PRO A 860 33.89 -8.29 -6.99
CA PRO A 860 33.45 -7.62 -8.22
C PRO A 860 33.80 -6.13 -8.16
N TYR A 861 34.68 -5.66 -9.05
CA TYR A 861 35.14 -4.26 -9.08
C TYR A 861 35.52 -3.76 -7.67
N SER A 862 36.23 -4.56 -6.88
CA SER A 862 36.61 -4.15 -5.51
C SER A 862 37.83 -3.24 -5.55
N ILE A 863 37.64 -2.03 -6.11
CA ILE A 863 38.73 -1.11 -6.43
C ILE A 863 39.49 -0.59 -5.21
N ALA A 864 38.80 -0.46 -4.07
CA ALA A 864 39.36 0.03 -2.82
C ALA A 864 39.19 -1.03 -1.72
N LEU A 865 40.30 -1.41 -1.08
CA LEU A 865 40.38 -2.41 -0.01
C LEU A 865 41.26 -1.90 1.13
N SER A 866 40.84 -2.12 2.38
CA SER A 866 41.70 -1.80 3.52
C SER A 866 42.88 -2.76 3.62
N ASP A 867 43.97 -2.32 4.25
CA ASP A 867 45.12 -3.20 4.51
C ASP A 867 44.73 -4.40 5.39
N ARG A 868 43.78 -4.21 6.32
CA ARG A 868 43.28 -5.28 7.18
C ARG A 868 42.42 -6.27 6.40
N GLU A 869 41.56 -5.77 5.51
CA GLU A 869 40.75 -6.57 4.60
C GLU A 869 41.63 -7.39 3.65
N ALA A 870 42.64 -6.76 3.04
CA ALA A 870 43.60 -7.43 2.17
C ALA A 870 44.30 -8.59 2.90
N ARG A 871 44.81 -8.37 4.12
CA ARG A 871 45.42 -9.43 4.94
C ARG A 871 44.45 -10.57 5.26
N ALA A 872 43.20 -10.27 5.58
CA ALA A 872 42.20 -11.29 5.86
C ALA A 872 41.88 -12.16 4.63
N ILE A 873 41.82 -11.54 3.44
CA ILE A 873 41.60 -12.21 2.16
C ILE A 873 42.80 -13.08 1.79
N GLU A 874 44.02 -12.60 2.03
CA GLU A 874 45.24 -13.38 1.81
C GLU A 874 45.30 -14.61 2.71
N ALA A 875 45.05 -14.45 4.01
CA ALA A 875 44.95 -15.56 4.94
C ALA A 875 43.86 -16.57 4.53
N PHE A 876 42.79 -16.11 3.87
CA PHE A 876 41.73 -16.96 3.33
C PHE A 876 42.18 -17.78 2.13
N ALA A 877 42.89 -17.17 1.19
CA ALA A 877 43.49 -17.88 0.07
C ALA A 877 44.54 -18.90 0.55
N GLU A 878 45.37 -18.54 1.52
CA GLU A 878 46.46 -19.39 2.06
C GLU A 878 45.94 -20.67 2.72
N ARG A 879 44.77 -20.62 3.38
CA ARG A 879 44.10 -21.79 3.96
C ARG A 879 43.25 -22.60 2.96
N GLY A 880 43.34 -22.29 1.66
CA GLY A 880 42.68 -23.04 0.59
C GLY A 880 41.38 -22.43 0.07
N GLY A 881 41.02 -21.22 0.50
CA GLY A 881 39.92 -20.46 -0.10
C GLY A 881 40.24 -20.03 -1.53
N THR A 882 39.20 -19.83 -2.36
CA THR A 882 39.35 -19.30 -3.72
C THR A 882 38.82 -17.87 -3.79
N VAL A 883 39.63 -16.94 -4.29
CA VAL A 883 39.30 -15.52 -4.42
C VAL A 883 39.21 -15.16 -5.90
N TYR A 884 38.02 -14.80 -6.38
CA TYR A 884 37.81 -14.31 -7.74
C TYR A 884 38.01 -12.81 -7.77
N ILE A 885 38.93 -12.35 -8.62
CA ILE A 885 39.32 -10.94 -8.78
C ILE A 885 39.22 -10.49 -10.23
N ASP A 886 39.13 -9.18 -10.43
CA ASP A 886 39.16 -8.54 -11.74
C ASP A 886 40.29 -7.50 -11.85
N GLU A 887 40.39 -6.82 -12.99
CA GLU A 887 41.44 -5.83 -13.25
C GLU A 887 41.37 -4.59 -12.35
N GLN A 888 40.21 -4.30 -11.77
CA GLN A 888 40.04 -3.15 -10.89
C GLN A 888 40.39 -3.47 -9.44
N THR A 889 40.46 -4.74 -9.07
CA THR A 889 40.59 -5.17 -7.67
C THR A 889 41.85 -4.62 -7.00
N GLY A 890 41.70 -3.95 -5.85
CA GLY A 890 42.79 -3.52 -4.98
C GLY A 890 43.73 -2.46 -5.57
N ARG A 891 43.22 -1.56 -6.40
CA ARG A 891 43.98 -0.42 -6.96
C ARG A 891 44.11 0.75 -5.99
N MET A 892 43.23 0.83 -5.00
CA MET A 892 43.23 1.84 -3.95
C MET A 892 43.22 1.21 -2.56
N ASP A 893 43.64 1.97 -1.56
CA ASP A 893 43.26 1.71 -0.17
C ASP A 893 41.83 2.23 0.13
N GLU A 894 41.35 2.03 1.35
CA GLU A 894 40.00 2.41 1.78
C GLU A 894 39.76 3.93 1.82
N ARG A 895 40.84 4.73 1.86
CA ARG A 895 40.81 6.19 1.83
C ARG A 895 40.91 6.74 0.41
N GLY A 896 41.16 5.88 -0.58
CA GLY A 896 41.22 6.28 -1.99
C GLY A 896 42.62 6.68 -2.45
N HIS A 897 43.68 6.33 -1.71
CA HIS A 897 45.04 6.46 -2.21
C HIS A 897 45.31 5.39 -3.25
N TRP A 898 45.89 5.79 -4.39
CA TRP A 898 46.33 4.83 -5.41
C TRP A 898 47.51 4.00 -4.91
N ARG A 899 47.40 2.67 -4.98
CA ARG A 899 48.47 1.74 -4.60
C ARG A 899 49.49 1.59 -5.73
N LYS A 900 50.78 1.60 -5.37
CA LYS A 900 51.92 1.32 -6.26
C LYS A 900 52.84 0.29 -5.59
N PRO A 901 52.75 -1.03 -5.92
CA PRO A 901 51.90 -1.66 -6.95
C PRO A 901 50.45 -1.95 -6.51
N GLN A 902 49.58 -2.30 -7.47
CA GLN A 902 48.22 -2.83 -7.22
C GLN A 902 48.28 -4.16 -6.45
N LEU A 903 47.31 -4.42 -5.57
CA LEU A 903 47.21 -5.71 -4.88
C LEU A 903 46.98 -6.86 -5.86
N TRP A 904 47.68 -7.96 -5.64
CA TRP A 904 47.54 -9.23 -6.39
C TRP A 904 47.67 -9.06 -7.92
N GLN A 905 48.53 -8.15 -8.38
CA GLN A 905 48.78 -7.92 -9.80
C GLN A 905 49.40 -9.15 -10.49
N GLY A 906 50.31 -9.86 -9.81
CA GLY A 906 50.93 -11.10 -10.30
C GLY A 906 50.11 -12.36 -9.98
N GLU A 907 50.56 -13.51 -10.49
CA GLU A 907 49.97 -14.80 -10.15
C GLU A 907 50.18 -15.13 -8.66
N ARG A 908 49.09 -15.49 -7.97
CA ARG A 908 49.12 -15.90 -6.57
C ARG A 908 48.19 -17.09 -6.35
N LYS A 909 48.66 -18.10 -5.62
CA LYS A 909 47.85 -19.28 -5.27
C LYS A 909 46.57 -18.85 -4.55
N GLY A 910 45.44 -19.44 -4.96
CA GLY A 910 44.12 -19.13 -4.41
C GLY A 910 43.43 -17.92 -5.04
N PHE A 911 44.12 -17.13 -5.88
CA PHE A 911 43.52 -16.00 -6.60
C PHE A 911 43.26 -16.36 -8.07
N VAL A 912 42.04 -16.11 -8.54
CA VAL A 912 41.58 -16.40 -9.90
C VAL A 912 41.16 -15.09 -10.57
N ARG A 913 41.93 -14.63 -11.56
CA ARG A 913 41.63 -13.41 -12.31
C ARG A 913 40.67 -13.72 -13.46
N ARG A 914 39.41 -13.31 -13.36
CA ARG A 914 38.39 -13.59 -14.38
C ARG A 914 37.21 -12.61 -14.33
N ALA A 915 36.60 -12.39 -15.50
CA ALA A 915 35.24 -11.86 -15.58
C ALA A 915 34.20 -12.85 -15.01
N VAL A 916 32.95 -12.37 -14.87
CA VAL A 916 31.79 -13.19 -14.45
C VAL A 916 31.72 -14.51 -15.21
N GLY A 917 31.52 -15.60 -14.48
CA GLY A 917 31.34 -16.91 -15.06
C GLY A 917 31.15 -18.00 -14.02
N LYS A 918 31.07 -19.24 -14.49
CA LYS A 918 30.90 -20.42 -13.63
C LYS A 918 32.06 -20.57 -12.65
N ILE A 919 31.72 -20.82 -11.38
CA ILE A 919 32.68 -21.15 -10.32
C ILE A 919 32.80 -22.67 -10.12
N GLU A 920 33.94 -23.12 -9.61
CA GLU A 920 34.19 -24.54 -9.31
C GLU A 920 33.56 -24.95 -7.96
N LEU A 921 32.24 -24.92 -7.90
CA LEU A 921 31.45 -25.35 -6.75
C LEU A 921 30.20 -26.09 -7.22
N LYS A 922 29.86 -27.18 -6.54
CA LYS A 922 28.62 -27.91 -6.79
C LYS A 922 27.53 -27.36 -5.88
N ALA A 923 26.42 -26.93 -6.47
CA ALA A 923 25.22 -26.51 -5.73
C ALA A 923 24.68 -27.62 -4.82
N GLN A 924 24.09 -27.24 -3.69
CA GLN A 924 23.42 -28.15 -2.76
C GLN A 924 22.21 -28.88 -3.35
N PHE A 925 21.63 -28.35 -4.42
CA PHE A 925 20.48 -28.92 -5.13
C PHE A 925 20.61 -28.69 -6.63
N GLU A 926 20.36 -29.73 -7.41
CA GLU A 926 20.41 -29.65 -8.88
C GLU A 926 19.05 -29.16 -9.41
N ALA A 927 19.02 -27.96 -9.98
CA ALA A 927 17.82 -27.35 -10.54
C ALA A 927 17.98 -27.08 -12.05
N PRO A 928 16.87 -26.85 -12.78
CA PRO A 928 16.94 -26.33 -14.13
C PRO A 928 17.80 -25.05 -14.18
N ARG A 929 18.60 -24.91 -15.25
CA ARG A 929 19.45 -23.73 -15.45
C ARG A 929 18.62 -22.45 -15.39
N GLY A 930 19.13 -21.42 -14.71
CA GLY A 930 18.42 -20.15 -14.55
C GLY A 930 17.41 -20.12 -13.40
N ALA A 931 17.14 -21.24 -12.72
CA ALA A 931 16.23 -21.22 -11.58
C ALA A 931 16.89 -20.67 -10.32
N LEU A 932 16.21 -19.74 -9.64
CA LEU A 932 16.60 -19.34 -8.29
C LEU A 932 16.31 -20.47 -7.31
N VAL A 933 17.33 -20.87 -6.54
CA VAL A 933 17.25 -21.96 -5.56
C VAL A 933 17.48 -21.41 -4.15
N THR A 934 16.68 -21.89 -3.20
CA THR A 934 16.90 -21.67 -1.77
C THR A 934 16.83 -22.99 -1.02
N VAL A 935 17.82 -23.29 -0.19
CA VAL A 935 17.92 -24.44 0.69
C VAL A 935 17.97 -23.91 2.11
N ARG A 936 17.09 -24.43 2.95
CA ARG A 936 16.77 -23.90 4.27
C ARG A 936 16.61 -25.02 5.28
N GLN A 937 16.91 -24.72 6.53
CA GLN A 937 16.66 -25.55 7.69
C GLN A 937 15.33 -25.10 8.34
N PHE A 938 14.37 -26.01 8.48
CA PHE A 938 13.10 -25.79 9.18
C PHE A 938 12.92 -26.88 10.25
N GLY A 939 13.27 -26.55 11.50
CA GLY A 939 13.46 -27.57 12.53
C GLY A 939 14.58 -28.54 12.13
N SER A 940 14.32 -29.84 12.22
CA SER A 940 15.17 -30.90 11.69
C SER A 940 15.00 -31.15 10.19
N SER A 941 14.01 -30.52 9.55
CA SER A 941 13.69 -30.71 8.13
C SER A 941 14.55 -29.84 7.22
N ARG A 942 14.78 -30.34 6.00
CA ARG A 942 15.39 -29.57 4.92
C ARG A 942 14.31 -29.07 3.98
N LEU A 943 14.20 -27.76 3.82
CA LEU A 943 13.30 -27.08 2.89
C LEU A 943 14.09 -26.67 1.65
N VAL A 944 13.62 -27.02 0.46
CA VAL A 944 14.19 -26.61 -0.83
C VAL A 944 13.11 -25.87 -1.61
N GLY A 945 13.39 -24.65 -2.04
CA GLY A 945 12.57 -23.88 -2.97
C GLY A 945 13.29 -23.72 -4.30
N VAL A 946 12.58 -23.93 -5.40
CA VAL A 946 13.07 -23.74 -6.77
C VAL A 946 12.07 -22.87 -7.53
N LEU A 947 12.53 -21.68 -7.93
CA LEU A 947 11.77 -20.70 -8.70
C LEU A 947 12.39 -20.59 -10.09
N PRO A 948 11.83 -21.26 -11.10
CA PRO A 948 12.40 -21.24 -12.44
C PRO A 948 11.98 -19.97 -13.20
N GLU A 949 12.88 -19.43 -14.03
CA GLU A 949 12.58 -18.30 -14.94
C GLU A 949 11.50 -18.66 -15.97
N GLU A 950 11.55 -19.89 -16.47
CA GLU A 950 10.58 -20.45 -17.41
C GLU A 950 9.84 -21.64 -16.81
N THR A 951 8.73 -22.04 -17.42
CA THR A 951 8.03 -23.25 -16.95
C THR A 951 8.92 -24.47 -17.16
N ALA A 952 9.19 -25.20 -16.07
CA ALA A 952 10.11 -26.33 -16.07
C ALA A 952 9.56 -27.50 -15.24
N ARG A 953 10.20 -28.65 -15.39
CA ARG A 953 10.00 -29.81 -14.52
C ARG A 953 11.17 -29.89 -13.54
N VAL A 954 10.86 -30.05 -12.25
CA VAL A 954 11.85 -30.11 -11.17
C VAL A 954 11.75 -31.47 -10.48
N LYS A 955 12.86 -32.21 -10.47
CA LYS A 955 12.95 -33.50 -9.80
C LYS A 955 12.95 -33.29 -8.28
N ALA A 956 12.18 -34.09 -7.57
CA ALA A 956 12.24 -34.10 -6.11
C ALA A 956 13.62 -34.62 -5.63
N PRO A 957 14.09 -34.21 -4.43
CA PRO A 957 15.27 -34.76 -3.80
C PRO A 957 15.28 -36.31 -3.82
N ARG A 958 16.36 -36.92 -4.33
CA ARG A 958 16.54 -38.37 -4.32
C ARG A 958 17.17 -38.82 -3.00
N THR A 959 16.35 -38.95 -1.96
CA THR A 959 16.82 -39.35 -0.62
C THR A 959 15.99 -40.51 -0.06
N ARG A 960 16.49 -41.14 1.02
CA ARG A 960 15.71 -42.13 1.80
C ARG A 960 14.67 -41.47 2.71
N LYS A 961 14.70 -40.15 2.82
CA LYS A 961 13.78 -39.35 3.63
C LYS A 961 12.42 -39.25 2.92
N VAL A 962 11.39 -38.90 3.67
CA VAL A 962 10.07 -38.59 3.12
C VAL A 962 10.11 -37.16 2.57
N THR A 963 9.75 -36.99 1.30
CA THR A 963 9.68 -35.68 0.66
C THR A 963 8.22 -35.25 0.47
N TYR A 964 7.90 -34.05 0.95
CA TYR A 964 6.61 -33.39 0.75
C TYR A 964 6.73 -32.28 -0.29
N ASP A 965 5.67 -32.07 -1.06
CA ASP A 965 5.46 -30.86 -1.85
C ASP A 965 4.67 -29.87 -1.00
N LEU A 966 5.36 -28.84 -0.49
CA LEU A 966 4.79 -27.84 0.40
C LEU A 966 3.73 -26.97 -0.30
N LEU A 967 3.89 -26.69 -1.59
CA LEU A 967 2.93 -25.86 -2.33
C LEU A 967 1.59 -26.59 -2.48
N ARG A 968 1.64 -27.90 -2.74
CA ARG A 968 0.45 -28.76 -2.90
C ARG A 968 -0.06 -29.32 -1.57
N GLY A 969 0.79 -29.38 -0.56
CA GLY A 969 0.51 -29.95 0.76
C GLY A 969 0.21 -31.44 0.67
N CYS A 970 1.14 -32.22 0.11
CA CYS A 970 1.05 -33.67 -0.01
C CYS A 970 2.46 -34.28 -0.12
N LYS A 971 2.57 -35.62 -0.17
CA LYS A 971 3.83 -36.26 -0.57
C LYS A 971 4.22 -35.81 -1.98
N ALA A 972 5.50 -35.54 -2.21
CA ALA A 972 5.99 -35.09 -3.50
C ALA A 972 5.94 -36.23 -4.54
N ALA A 973 5.54 -35.90 -5.76
CA ALA A 973 5.82 -36.76 -6.91
C ALA A 973 7.33 -36.77 -7.20
N ALA A 974 7.81 -37.76 -7.94
CA ALA A 974 9.21 -37.84 -8.34
C ALA A 974 9.68 -36.59 -9.12
N GLU A 975 8.76 -35.93 -9.81
CA GLU A 975 8.97 -34.70 -10.55
C GLU A 975 7.70 -33.84 -10.52
N VAL A 976 7.84 -32.53 -10.35
CA VAL A 976 6.73 -31.58 -10.29
C VAL A 976 6.89 -30.50 -11.35
N GLY A 977 5.78 -30.00 -11.88
CA GLY A 977 5.78 -28.80 -12.72
C GLY A 977 6.00 -27.57 -11.85
N ALA A 978 6.89 -26.68 -12.30
CA ALA A 978 7.21 -25.43 -11.64
C ALA A 978 7.21 -24.25 -12.64
N SER A 979 6.80 -23.08 -12.17
CA SER A 979 6.82 -21.82 -12.91
C SER A 979 6.94 -20.65 -11.94
N ALA A 980 7.05 -19.43 -12.47
CA ALA A 980 6.99 -18.20 -11.67
C ALA A 980 5.76 -18.13 -10.75
N GLU A 981 4.60 -18.64 -11.18
CA GLU A 981 3.37 -18.63 -10.39
C GLU A 981 3.34 -19.75 -9.33
N SER A 982 3.96 -20.88 -9.64
CA SER A 982 3.90 -22.12 -8.88
C SER A 982 5.30 -22.72 -8.72
N PRO A 983 6.14 -22.19 -7.81
CA PRO A 983 7.49 -22.73 -7.59
C PRO A 983 7.44 -24.17 -7.06
N ALA A 984 8.52 -24.92 -7.25
CA ALA A 984 8.65 -26.22 -6.59
C ALA A 984 9.17 -26.02 -5.17
N LEU A 985 8.40 -26.48 -4.17
CA LEU A 985 8.73 -26.36 -2.75
C LEU A 985 8.77 -27.75 -2.13
N PHE A 986 9.95 -28.23 -1.72
CA PHE A 986 10.13 -29.56 -1.14
C PHE A 986 10.51 -29.47 0.34
N ILE A 987 9.91 -30.32 1.18
CA ILE A 987 10.35 -30.53 2.56
C ILE A 987 10.76 -32.00 2.74
N GLU A 988 12.01 -32.23 3.10
CA GLU A 988 12.57 -33.55 3.41
C GLU A 988 12.55 -33.81 4.92
N ARG A 989 11.96 -34.93 5.34
CA ARG A 989 11.79 -35.34 6.75
C ARG A 989 12.21 -36.79 6.97
N ASP A 990 12.73 -37.10 8.15
CA ASP A 990 13.14 -38.47 8.49
C ASP A 990 11.95 -39.40 8.71
N THR A 991 10.81 -38.86 9.14
CA THR A 991 9.55 -39.58 9.35
C THR A 991 8.39 -38.88 8.64
N GLN A 992 7.40 -39.68 8.24
CA GLN A 992 6.13 -39.27 7.66
C GLN A 992 5.17 -38.73 8.74
N ILE A 993 4.67 -37.52 8.54
CA ILE A 993 3.51 -37.02 9.31
C ILE A 993 2.30 -37.93 9.04
N ALA A 994 1.76 -38.54 10.10
CA ALA A 994 0.75 -39.58 9.99
C ALA A 994 -0.61 -39.16 10.54
N ARG A 995 -0.65 -38.33 11.59
CA ARG A 995 -1.92 -37.92 12.23
C ARG A 995 -1.87 -36.49 12.75
N LEU A 996 -2.87 -35.71 12.34
CA LEU A 996 -3.25 -34.43 12.94
C LEU A 996 -4.54 -34.64 13.74
N SER A 997 -4.61 -34.11 14.95
CA SER A 997 -5.85 -34.05 15.74
C SER A 997 -6.03 -32.69 16.38
N ILE A 998 -7.29 -32.29 16.58
CA ILE A 998 -7.70 -31.10 17.33
C ILE A 998 -8.73 -31.52 18.39
N ASP A 999 -8.53 -31.12 19.64
CA ASP A 999 -9.44 -31.45 20.75
C ASP A 999 -10.51 -30.37 20.99
N SER A 1000 -11.41 -30.57 21.96
CA SER A 1000 -12.48 -29.62 22.31
C SER A 1000 -11.99 -28.32 22.93
N ALA A 1001 -10.76 -28.29 23.43
CA ALA A 1001 -10.09 -27.09 23.91
C ALA A 1001 -9.23 -26.43 22.80
N LEU A 1002 -9.36 -26.90 21.56
CA LEU A 1002 -8.63 -26.44 20.38
C LEU A 1002 -7.10 -26.60 20.50
N ASN A 1003 -6.64 -27.59 21.28
CA ASN A 1003 -5.25 -28.01 21.25
C ASN A 1003 -5.01 -28.88 20.00
N LEU A 1004 -3.95 -28.57 19.28
CA LEU A 1004 -3.48 -29.30 18.12
C LEU A 1004 -2.41 -30.30 18.53
N GLN A 1005 -2.52 -31.53 18.04
CA GLN A 1005 -1.48 -32.54 18.15
C GLN A 1005 -1.10 -33.09 16.78
N LEU A 1006 0.20 -33.15 16.49
CA LEU A 1006 0.75 -33.66 15.25
C LEU A 1006 1.82 -34.72 15.54
N VAL A 1007 1.62 -35.94 15.03
CA VAL A 1007 2.52 -37.09 15.25
C VAL A 1007 2.89 -37.76 13.93
N ASP A 1008 4.06 -38.40 13.93
CA ASP A 1008 4.58 -39.16 12.79
C ASP A 1008 4.07 -40.61 12.78
N GLU A 1009 4.50 -41.42 11.80
CA GLU A 1009 4.09 -42.82 11.64
C GLU A 1009 4.54 -43.73 12.79
N LYS A 1010 5.49 -43.29 13.61
CA LYS A 1010 5.95 -43.98 14.83
C LYS A 1010 5.21 -43.52 16.07
N GLY A 1011 4.28 -42.56 15.94
CA GLY A 1011 3.58 -41.93 17.06
C GLY A 1011 4.42 -40.89 17.82
N ALA A 1012 5.61 -40.55 17.33
CA ALA A 1012 6.46 -39.53 17.93
C ALA A 1012 5.97 -38.12 17.54
N PRO A 1013 6.19 -37.10 18.40
CA PRO A 1013 5.80 -35.74 18.09
C PRO A 1013 6.57 -35.19 16.87
N VAL A 1014 5.86 -34.50 15.98
CA VAL A 1014 6.48 -33.77 14.87
C VAL A 1014 7.20 -32.54 15.40
N ASP A 1015 8.52 -32.49 15.25
CA ASP A 1015 9.40 -31.42 15.75
C ASP A 1015 8.91 -30.00 15.40
N ARG A 1016 8.53 -29.76 14.14
CA ARG A 1016 8.05 -28.47 13.68
C ARG A 1016 7.12 -28.60 12.48
N SER A 1017 5.99 -27.90 12.52
CA SER A 1017 5.10 -27.69 11.38
C SER A 1017 4.29 -26.39 11.55
N VAL A 1018 3.44 -26.09 10.56
CA VAL A 1018 2.46 -25.00 10.59
C VAL A 1018 1.10 -25.59 10.26
N VAL A 1019 0.07 -25.24 11.03
CA VAL A 1019 -1.32 -25.61 10.79
C VAL A 1019 -2.13 -24.37 10.44
N ARG A 1020 -2.90 -24.43 9.36
CA ARG A 1020 -3.92 -23.44 9.02
C ARG A 1020 -5.22 -23.83 9.74
N ALA A 1021 -5.71 -22.98 10.65
CA ALA A 1021 -6.99 -23.15 11.31
C ALA A 1021 -8.04 -22.21 10.67
N GLU A 1022 -9.07 -22.79 10.06
CA GLU A 1022 -10.17 -22.05 9.44
C GLU A 1022 -11.45 -22.23 10.25
N VAL A 1023 -12.13 -21.12 10.52
CA VAL A 1023 -13.36 -21.10 11.33
C VAL A 1023 -14.55 -20.85 10.43
N PHE A 1024 -15.58 -21.67 10.57
CA PHE A 1024 -16.84 -21.55 9.85
C PHE A 1024 -17.98 -21.31 10.82
N ASP A 1025 -18.87 -20.38 10.48
CA ASP A 1025 -20.08 -20.08 11.27
C ASP A 1025 -21.11 -21.24 11.17
N PRO A 1026 -22.20 -21.22 11.95
CA PRO A 1026 -23.24 -22.24 11.89
C PRO A 1026 -23.97 -22.34 10.54
N ALA A 1027 -23.87 -21.33 9.69
CA ALA A 1027 -24.40 -21.34 8.33
C ALA A 1027 -23.40 -21.91 7.30
N GLY A 1028 -22.18 -22.25 7.73
CA GLY A 1028 -21.12 -22.81 6.90
C GLY A 1028 -20.25 -21.77 6.19
N ASN A 1029 -20.37 -20.48 6.52
CA ASN A 1029 -19.55 -19.42 5.92
C ASN A 1029 -18.19 -19.32 6.60
N LEU A 1030 -17.13 -19.11 5.83
CA LEU A 1030 -15.78 -18.89 6.36
C LEU A 1030 -15.70 -17.54 7.09
N VAL A 1031 -15.32 -17.56 8.36
CA VAL A 1031 -15.11 -16.37 9.19
C VAL A 1031 -13.62 -16.04 9.26
N ARG A 1032 -13.17 -15.23 8.29
CA ARG A 1032 -11.75 -14.92 8.07
C ARG A 1032 -11.06 -14.31 9.30
N HIS A 1033 -11.75 -13.42 10.02
CA HIS A 1033 -11.16 -12.71 11.18
C HIS A 1033 -10.96 -13.61 12.41
N TYR A 1034 -11.53 -14.82 12.43
CA TYR A 1034 -11.21 -15.85 13.43
C TYR A 1034 -10.20 -16.87 12.93
N SER A 1035 -9.88 -16.91 11.64
CA SER A 1035 -8.99 -17.91 11.06
C SER A 1035 -7.54 -17.45 11.09
N SER A 1036 -6.60 -18.33 11.45
CA SER A 1036 -5.18 -18.00 11.55
C SER A 1036 -4.26 -19.18 11.23
N ASN A 1037 -2.96 -18.91 11.13
CA ASN A 1037 -1.95 -19.96 11.15
C ASN A 1037 -1.50 -20.20 12.60
N VAL A 1038 -1.11 -21.42 12.91
CA VAL A 1038 -0.65 -21.85 14.23
C VAL A 1038 0.65 -22.62 14.05
N ASP A 1039 1.70 -22.22 14.78
CA ASP A 1039 2.93 -23.01 14.84
C ASP A 1039 2.67 -24.28 15.66
N VAL A 1040 3.18 -25.40 15.15
CA VAL A 1040 3.23 -26.65 15.88
C VAL A 1040 4.70 -26.94 16.18
N VAL A 1041 5.05 -27.00 17.46
CA VAL A 1041 6.41 -27.28 17.95
C VAL A 1041 6.33 -28.48 18.88
N ASP A 1042 7.23 -29.45 18.68
CA ASP A 1042 7.23 -30.72 19.42
C ASP A 1042 5.85 -31.40 19.43
N GLY A 1043 5.20 -31.38 18.27
CA GLY A 1043 3.91 -31.98 18.00
C GLY A 1043 2.73 -31.26 18.63
N ARG A 1044 2.91 -30.05 19.20
CA ARG A 1044 1.85 -29.32 19.92
C ARG A 1044 1.66 -27.90 19.40
N GLY A 1045 0.40 -27.47 19.33
CA GLY A 1045 0.01 -26.08 19.07
C GLY A 1045 -1.33 -25.76 19.75
N LYS A 1046 -1.67 -24.49 19.90
CA LYS A 1046 -2.94 -24.06 20.48
C LYS A 1046 -3.61 -23.00 19.62
N PHE A 1047 -4.89 -23.18 19.34
CA PHE A 1047 -5.71 -22.22 18.62
C PHE A 1047 -6.78 -21.64 19.54
N GLU A 1048 -7.11 -20.36 19.38
CA GLU A 1048 -8.09 -19.67 20.21
C GLU A 1048 -9.04 -18.84 19.36
N ILE A 1049 -10.33 -18.88 19.70
CA ILE A 1049 -11.37 -18.07 19.06
C ILE A 1049 -11.94 -17.13 20.10
N SER A 1050 -11.84 -15.83 19.85
CA SER A 1050 -12.41 -14.81 20.72
C SER A 1050 -13.85 -14.51 20.29
N PHE A 1051 -14.80 -15.37 20.64
CA PHE A 1051 -16.20 -15.15 20.30
C PHE A 1051 -16.75 -13.85 20.91
N ALA A 1052 -17.55 -13.12 20.14
CA ALA A 1052 -18.33 -11.99 20.61
C ALA A 1052 -19.56 -12.47 21.38
N LEU A 1053 -20.35 -11.57 21.98
CA LEU A 1053 -21.63 -11.88 22.63
C LEU A 1053 -22.80 -12.00 21.64
N ASN A 1054 -22.69 -11.40 20.45
CA ASN A 1054 -23.72 -11.40 19.40
C ASN A 1054 -23.37 -12.26 18.18
N ASP A 1055 -22.30 -13.05 18.22
CA ASP A 1055 -22.08 -14.07 17.18
C ASP A 1055 -23.30 -15.02 17.12
N ALA A 1056 -23.45 -15.80 16.04
CA ALA A 1056 -24.54 -16.76 15.94
C ALA A 1056 -24.40 -17.87 17.01
N ALA A 1057 -25.51 -18.25 17.63
CA ALA A 1057 -25.59 -19.45 18.48
C ALA A 1057 -25.56 -20.71 17.60
N GLY A 1058 -25.00 -21.80 18.13
CA GLY A 1058 -24.97 -23.10 17.43
C GLY A 1058 -23.58 -23.68 17.26
N ASN A 1059 -23.44 -24.55 16.27
CA ASN A 1059 -22.23 -25.33 16.03
C ASN A 1059 -21.29 -24.58 15.08
N TRP A 1060 -20.18 -24.09 15.60
CA TRP A 1060 -19.09 -23.51 14.82
C TRP A 1060 -18.07 -24.59 14.46
N LYS A 1061 -17.66 -24.65 13.20
CA LYS A 1061 -16.70 -25.66 12.73
C LYS A 1061 -15.31 -25.05 12.62
N VAL A 1062 -14.32 -25.70 13.22
CA VAL A 1062 -12.91 -25.40 13.06
C VAL A 1062 -12.28 -26.50 12.20
N ARG A 1063 -11.70 -26.13 11.07
CA ARG A 1063 -10.92 -27.02 10.21
C ARG A 1063 -9.44 -26.68 10.36
N ALA A 1064 -8.68 -27.59 10.96
CA ALA A 1064 -7.24 -27.54 11.00
C ALA A 1064 -6.66 -28.30 9.80
N ARG A 1065 -5.73 -27.70 9.06
CA ARG A 1065 -4.96 -28.34 7.98
C ARG A 1065 -3.47 -28.15 8.22
N ASP A 1066 -2.73 -29.25 8.34
CA ASP A 1066 -1.27 -29.21 8.33
C ASP A 1066 -0.76 -28.77 6.96
N VAL A 1067 0.07 -27.72 6.93
CA VAL A 1067 0.50 -27.07 5.69
C VAL A 1067 1.45 -27.97 4.89
N ILE A 1068 2.24 -28.80 5.58
CA ILE A 1068 3.25 -29.68 4.95
C ILE A 1068 2.61 -30.93 4.33
N SER A 1069 1.85 -31.68 5.14
CA SER A 1069 1.29 -32.97 4.75
C SER A 1069 -0.09 -32.89 4.10
N GLY A 1070 -0.81 -31.79 4.31
CA GLY A 1070 -2.20 -31.62 3.90
C GLY A 1070 -3.22 -32.36 4.74
N LEU A 1071 -2.79 -33.08 5.80
CA LEU A 1071 -3.70 -33.74 6.73
C LEU A 1071 -4.64 -32.72 7.36
N THR A 1072 -5.90 -33.11 7.51
CA THR A 1072 -6.95 -32.28 8.10
C THR A 1072 -7.53 -32.92 9.34
N ALA A 1073 -7.88 -32.10 10.31
CA ALA A 1073 -8.73 -32.47 11.44
C ALA A 1073 -9.82 -31.41 11.60
N GLU A 1074 -11.01 -31.82 12.01
CA GLU A 1074 -12.12 -30.91 12.26
C GLU A 1074 -12.56 -31.02 13.72
N GLN A 1075 -12.98 -29.89 14.29
CA GLN A 1075 -13.63 -29.85 15.58
C GLN A 1075 -14.84 -28.93 15.55
N VAL A 1076 -15.87 -29.27 16.31
CA VAL A 1076 -17.04 -28.42 16.52
C VAL A 1076 -16.96 -27.75 17.88
N VAL A 1077 -17.10 -26.42 17.89
CA VAL A 1077 -17.23 -25.61 19.10
C VAL A 1077 -18.67 -25.15 19.20
N ARG A 1078 -19.33 -25.45 20.31
CA ARG A 1078 -20.71 -25.02 20.57
C ARG A 1078 -20.68 -23.67 21.28
N ARG A 1079 -21.43 -22.69 20.73
CA ARG A 1079 -21.61 -21.37 21.32
C ARG A 1079 -23.06 -21.10 21.67
#